data_AF-A0A9P1FLU8-F1
#
_entry.id   AF-A0A9P1FLU8-F1
#
_cell.length_a   1.000
_cell.length_b   1.000
_cell.length_c   1.000
_cell.angle_alpha   90.00
_cell.angle_beta   90.00
_cell.angle_gamma   90.00
#
_symmetry.space_group_name_H-M   'P 1'
#
loop_
_entity.id
_entity.type
_entity.pdbx_description
1 polymer ?
#
loop_
_entity_poly.entity_id
_entity_poly.type
_entity_poly.pdbx_seq_one_letter_code
_entity_poly.pdbx_strand_id
1 'polypeptide(L)'
;MRSMHGIRSGHLECSSAVRRAPAAPKETLEEEEQGENWNLIVIVNGYNAQSGSTTELLAANLCEASYGAEKKSLIVVLESNIGSGSVEPVEAQGLRGAKEINRLVQQNRQHGRIFSGYSLVGHSLGGLVARVIAVHVDLTPRVFVSLFTPHAGVGTFVAKRVMPPLLSITGIDKGAVKETLEQVSNKSVLVRLAQGEYLKAFTSFEKRVLYGSPADWLVDFGSAILTQINELQPSASGMEIDDEYPLLHIRSFKQPPSACDDDTVDWSIYRPEKHSQKDMTPAESWELTRHLATQLGSSFALPRGSKCSVSADYCASGLECRRELCQAKLLRTEDCAGDSREVCEYLIVAINDILERFTVIVTSSGGGGHLVAAKNLQETLLEQADVDFEDLESVLNSQGHVLTAEAKAQAEAAIQHVRGGKPPLEMLDLMESECTTVFGVALGDWMSEQWNRRQRAGDIAGLKQLVAQQPWTQSIFGQSCRTYMTAVCDGMNSHGLPVTRLYTTQPLLLQSLLDACSSKVQVDLFMTDLPTTEAVHFFQPLKRLEAKLSSVWRRKFYLHSLPPPAGGRQELARLSGVPQGQIYLEQFMPVNRAFTKPTALPQPGEMFALKFKAQLPLEEDFLRQLGNPLLLQPQDEVILVMLGSQPTASAVEGYARASLSLPKLESAKRYVLLACGKPRVEAYAKLYADMVRLAKESEGTTTVLVPFTGQDAKEMLGRADITITRSGGMTAGELLALRTRKEDQKQMLLHVESVADKRATKILAKHLQKSEKQDALEAAFEESALEGMVPWEAGNARYLMKAVGAKVVIPKIFVAVLRNSSALPFTVDWTTLLRRRGFGLDEIAFATAPPSGCEAAVCTREFDDLPLPETVAKGNSSCLSALRYFNGPSLTSIHLHADAVANRRGRLKNGHMCNGASFMVRKRPERVGAFFFNIDSAAQAVTSSCGGRIMNCGDFVVPHIF
;
A
#
# COMPACT_ATOMS: atom_id res chain seq x y z
N MET A 1 -27.12 -13.57 -49.40
CA MET A 1 -28.33 -14.37 -49.09
C MET A 1 -28.84 -13.97 -47.71
N ARG A 2 -30.13 -13.61 -47.64
CA ARG A 2 -31.01 -13.44 -46.46
C ARG A 2 -30.72 -12.35 -45.41
N SER A 3 -31.28 -11.16 -45.65
CA SER A 3 -32.33 -10.47 -44.87
C SER A 3 -32.42 -10.71 -43.35
N MET A 4 -32.40 -9.62 -42.55
CA MET A 4 -33.52 -9.25 -41.66
C MET A 4 -33.41 -7.81 -41.12
N HIS A 5 -34.56 -7.34 -40.62
CA HIS A 5 -35.05 -5.97 -40.49
C HIS A 5 -34.30 -5.00 -39.55
N GLY A 6 -34.45 -3.71 -39.87
CA GLY A 6 -34.07 -2.61 -39.00
C GLY A 6 -35.12 -2.29 -37.95
N ILE A 7 -34.63 -1.85 -36.79
CA ILE A 7 -35.33 -0.99 -35.84
C ILE A 7 -34.34 0.15 -35.52
N ARG A 8 -34.77 1.39 -35.79
CA ARG A 8 -34.03 2.61 -35.46
C ARG A 8 -34.07 2.79 -33.94
N SER A 9 -32.93 2.72 -33.27
CA SER A 9 -32.77 3.22 -31.91
C SER A 9 -32.52 4.72 -31.96
N GLY A 10 -33.43 5.50 -31.37
CA GLY A 10 -33.21 6.90 -31.03
C GLY A 10 -32.14 7.02 -29.96
N HIS A 11 -31.31 8.06 -30.07
CA HIS A 11 -30.23 8.40 -29.15
C HIS A 11 -30.80 8.94 -27.82
N LEU A 12 -30.17 8.57 -26.70
CA LEU A 12 -30.39 9.20 -25.39
C LEU A 12 -29.01 9.50 -24.80
N GLU A 13 -28.68 10.79 -24.66
CA GLU A 13 -27.44 11.27 -24.05
C GLU A 13 -27.55 11.31 -22.52
N CYS A 14 -26.57 10.70 -21.84
CA CYS A 14 -26.32 10.89 -20.41
C CYS A 14 -25.21 11.94 -20.22
N SER A 15 -25.49 12.99 -19.45
CA SER A 15 -24.47 13.94 -18.98
C SER A 15 -24.41 13.93 -17.45
N SER A 16 -23.27 13.47 -16.93
CA SER A 16 -22.82 13.68 -15.56
C SER A 16 -21.70 14.73 -15.55
N ALA A 17 -22.01 15.97 -15.93
CA ALA A 17 -21.19 17.14 -15.62
C ALA A 17 -21.98 18.43 -15.87
N VAL A 18 -22.28 19.20 -14.82
CA VAL A 18 -22.66 20.61 -14.99
C VAL A 18 -21.40 21.42 -15.33
N ARG A 19 -20.89 21.26 -16.56
CA ARG A 19 -20.06 22.27 -17.24
C ARG A 19 -20.68 22.52 -18.61
N ARG A 20 -21.18 23.75 -18.78
CA ARG A 20 -21.67 24.39 -20.03
C ARG A 20 -21.85 23.42 -21.21
N ALA A 21 -22.97 22.72 -21.27
CA ALA A 21 -23.44 22.13 -22.52
C ALA A 21 -23.96 23.27 -23.43
N PRO A 22 -23.63 23.30 -24.73
CA PRO A 22 -24.34 24.15 -25.68
C PRO A 22 -25.81 23.72 -25.73
N ALA A 23 -26.70 24.68 -25.94
CA ALA A 23 -28.14 24.44 -25.99
C ALA A 23 -28.45 23.27 -26.94
N ALA A 24 -28.96 22.16 -26.38
CA ALA A 24 -29.47 21.04 -27.16
C ALA A 24 -30.69 21.50 -27.99
N PRO A 25 -30.97 20.89 -29.14
CA PRO A 25 -32.12 21.24 -29.95
C PRO A 25 -33.40 21.03 -29.15
N LYS A 26 -34.37 21.93 -29.32
CA LYS A 26 -35.74 21.78 -28.80
C LYS A 26 -36.38 20.53 -29.40
N GLU A 27 -36.19 19.37 -28.79
CA GLU A 27 -37.14 18.28 -28.95
C GLU A 27 -38.35 18.58 -28.05
N THR A 28 -39.51 18.58 -28.67
CA THR A 28 -40.82 18.80 -28.06
C THR A 28 -41.08 17.70 -27.04
N LEU A 29 -40.91 18.02 -25.76
CA LEU A 29 -41.59 17.30 -24.67
C LEU A 29 -43.09 17.29 -25.00
N GLU A 30 -43.71 16.11 -24.96
CA GLU A 30 -45.15 15.95 -25.15
C GLU A 30 -45.90 16.91 -24.20
N GLU A 31 -46.93 17.59 -24.73
CA GLU A 31 -47.61 18.70 -24.05
C GLU A 31 -48.28 18.32 -22.71
N GLU A 32 -48.38 17.03 -22.38
CA GLU A 32 -49.03 16.54 -21.16
C GLU A 32 -48.19 16.70 -19.86
N GLU A 33 -46.86 16.88 -19.92
CA GLU A 33 -46.05 17.04 -18.70
C GLU A 33 -45.82 18.50 -18.27
N GLN A 34 -46.42 19.48 -18.96
CA GLN A 34 -46.25 20.89 -18.63
C GLN A 34 -47.12 21.31 -17.44
N GLY A 35 -46.50 21.50 -16.28
CA GLY A 35 -47.15 22.07 -15.09
C GLY A 35 -47.10 21.20 -13.84
N GLU A 36 -46.45 20.04 -13.89
CA GLU A 36 -46.36 19.17 -12.73
C GLU A 36 -45.35 19.65 -11.68
N ASN A 37 -45.72 19.47 -10.42
CA ASN A 37 -44.99 19.94 -9.25
C ASN A 37 -43.93 18.91 -8.82
N TRP A 38 -42.65 19.28 -8.95
CA TRP A 38 -41.50 18.48 -8.52
C TRP A 38 -41.09 18.80 -7.08
N ASN A 39 -40.54 17.80 -6.39
CA ASN A 39 -39.84 17.98 -5.11
C ASN A 39 -38.32 17.88 -5.29
N LEU A 40 -37.57 18.84 -4.77
CA LEU A 40 -36.10 18.81 -4.81
C LEU A 40 -35.54 18.21 -3.52
N ILE A 41 -34.80 17.11 -3.59
CA ILE A 41 -34.10 16.52 -2.45
C ILE A 41 -32.62 16.89 -2.54
N VAL A 42 -32.11 17.60 -1.54
CA VAL A 42 -30.71 18.03 -1.50
C VAL A 42 -29.99 17.35 -0.35
N ILE A 43 -28.96 16.57 -0.67
CA ILE A 43 -28.08 15.90 0.27
C ILE A 43 -26.82 16.75 0.44
N VAL A 44 -26.52 17.16 1.66
CA VAL A 44 -25.39 18.04 2.00
C VAL A 44 -24.35 17.23 2.76
N ASN A 45 -23.18 17.06 2.14
CA ASN A 45 -22.09 16.28 2.69
C ASN A 45 -21.46 16.92 3.93
N GLY A 46 -20.83 16.08 4.77
CA GLY A 46 -20.07 16.50 5.95
C GLY A 46 -18.61 16.87 5.65
N TYR A 47 -17.88 17.27 6.70
CA TYR A 47 -16.46 17.64 6.61
C TYR A 47 -15.62 16.50 6.02
N ASN A 48 -14.79 16.79 5.01
CA ASN A 48 -13.90 15.84 4.32
C ASN A 48 -14.59 14.61 3.71
N ALA A 49 -15.92 14.62 3.54
CA ALA A 49 -16.59 13.57 2.79
C ALA A 49 -16.22 13.72 1.29
N GLN A 50 -15.18 13.00 0.86
CA GLN A 50 -14.89 12.85 -0.56
C GLN A 50 -16.09 12.17 -1.24
N SER A 51 -16.38 12.57 -2.48
CA SER A 51 -17.39 11.91 -3.30
C SER A 51 -17.03 10.44 -3.48
N GLY A 52 -17.67 9.51 -2.75
CA GLY A 52 -17.38 8.11 -3.00
C GLY A 52 -17.89 6.98 -2.11
N SER A 53 -18.67 7.13 -1.02
CA SER A 53 -19.22 5.88 -0.42
C SER A 53 -20.54 5.92 0.34
N THR A 54 -20.89 6.96 1.10
CA THR A 54 -22.10 6.89 1.96
C THR A 54 -23.28 7.74 1.48
N THR A 55 -23.05 9.01 1.13
CA THR A 55 -24.13 9.91 0.68
C THR A 55 -24.51 9.70 -0.78
N GLU A 56 -23.58 9.24 -1.62
CA GLU A 56 -23.88 8.80 -2.99
C GLU A 56 -24.69 7.49 -3.00
N LEU A 57 -24.35 6.55 -2.11
CA LEU A 57 -25.15 5.33 -1.90
C LEU A 57 -26.55 5.67 -1.38
N LEU A 58 -26.65 6.59 -0.41
CA LEU A 58 -27.95 7.11 0.05
C LEU A 58 -28.74 7.77 -1.08
N ALA A 59 -28.08 8.56 -1.94
CA ALA A 59 -28.72 9.17 -3.10
C ALA A 59 -29.22 8.12 -4.10
N ALA A 60 -28.43 7.07 -4.37
CA ALA A 60 -28.80 5.96 -5.24
C ALA A 60 -30.03 5.20 -4.69
N ASN A 61 -30.02 4.86 -3.40
CA ASN A 61 -31.13 4.14 -2.76
C ASN A 61 -32.40 5.01 -2.68
N LEU A 62 -32.26 6.32 -2.45
CA LEU A 62 -33.40 7.24 -2.49
C LEU A 62 -33.93 7.41 -3.92
N CYS A 63 -33.08 7.36 -4.93
CA CYS A 63 -33.50 7.37 -6.33
C CYS A 63 -34.33 6.12 -6.64
N GLU A 64 -33.87 4.94 -6.25
CA GLU A 64 -34.58 3.67 -6.43
C GLU A 64 -35.95 3.68 -5.72
N ALA A 65 -35.97 4.09 -4.45
CA ALA A 65 -37.20 4.18 -3.67
C ALA A 65 -38.19 5.24 -4.21
N SER A 66 -37.68 6.36 -4.75
CA SER A 66 -38.52 7.40 -5.34
C SER A 66 -39.10 6.99 -6.69
N TYR A 67 -38.33 6.23 -7.48
CA TYR A 67 -38.75 5.73 -8.79
C TYR A 67 -39.92 4.73 -8.65
N GLY A 68 -39.87 3.86 -7.65
CA GLY A 68 -40.96 2.92 -7.34
C GLY A 68 -42.26 3.57 -6.83
N ALA A 69 -42.25 4.86 -6.48
CA ALA A 69 -43.40 5.57 -5.90
C ALA A 69 -44.10 6.56 -6.86
N GLU A 70 -43.70 6.60 -8.15
CA GLU A 70 -44.15 7.58 -9.16
C GLU A 70 -43.99 9.06 -8.72
N LYS A 71 -43.15 9.34 -7.71
CA LYS A 71 -42.97 10.69 -7.18
C LYS A 71 -41.90 11.43 -7.99
N LYS A 72 -42.31 12.50 -8.69
CA LYS A 72 -41.44 13.41 -9.42
C LYS A 72 -40.48 14.16 -8.47
N SER A 73 -39.33 13.54 -8.22
CA SER A 73 -38.27 14.08 -7.35
C SER A 73 -36.96 14.24 -8.10
N LEU A 74 -36.22 15.31 -7.82
CA LEU A 74 -34.84 15.47 -8.25
C LEU A 74 -33.92 15.34 -7.04
N ILE A 75 -32.97 14.41 -7.08
CA ILE A 75 -31.99 14.22 -6.01
C ILE A 75 -30.65 14.84 -6.42
N VAL A 76 -30.14 15.71 -5.55
CA VAL A 76 -28.90 16.44 -5.72
C VAL A 76 -27.99 16.20 -4.54
N VAL A 77 -26.72 15.89 -4.80
CA VAL A 77 -25.69 15.85 -3.77
C VAL A 77 -24.81 17.10 -3.91
N LEU A 78 -24.75 17.87 -2.82
CA LEU A 78 -23.85 19.02 -2.67
C LEU A 78 -22.56 18.57 -1.97
N GLU A 79 -21.46 18.64 -2.71
CA GLU A 79 -20.12 18.44 -2.15
C GLU A 79 -19.72 19.69 -1.34
N SER A 80 -19.67 19.57 -0.01
CA SER A 80 -19.19 20.64 0.86
C SER A 80 -17.66 20.71 0.83
N ASN A 81 -17.13 21.67 0.09
CA ASN A 81 -15.69 21.94 0.08
C ASN A 81 -15.31 22.82 1.28
N ILE A 82 -14.92 22.20 2.39
CA ILE A 82 -14.45 22.94 3.57
C ILE A 82 -12.96 23.20 3.43
N GLY A 83 -12.61 24.26 2.70
CA GLY A 83 -11.30 24.88 2.78
C GLY A 83 -11.13 25.60 4.13
N SER A 84 -10.03 25.29 4.83
CA SER A 84 -9.49 25.98 6.02
C SER A 84 -10.48 26.43 7.11
N GLY A 85 -10.78 25.53 8.06
CA GLY A 85 -10.57 25.76 9.50
C GLY A 85 -11.12 27.01 10.23
N SER A 86 -12.15 27.72 9.77
CA SER A 86 -12.86 28.76 10.56
C SER A 86 -14.38 28.57 10.57
N VAL A 87 -15.13 29.50 11.20
CA VAL A 87 -16.62 29.51 11.37
C VAL A 87 -17.39 30.15 10.20
N GLU A 88 -16.84 31.20 9.60
CA GLU A 88 -17.33 31.81 8.34
C GLU A 88 -17.58 30.82 7.18
N PRO A 89 -16.85 29.69 7.05
CA PRO A 89 -17.09 28.64 6.07
C PRO A 89 -18.46 27.97 6.13
N VAL A 90 -19.12 27.83 7.30
CA VAL A 90 -20.43 27.15 7.37
C VAL A 90 -21.52 28.04 6.77
N GLU A 91 -21.55 29.31 7.16
CA GLU A 91 -22.48 30.30 6.60
C GLU A 91 -22.18 30.53 5.11
N ALA A 92 -20.92 30.73 4.73
CA ALA A 92 -20.51 30.91 3.34
C ALA A 92 -20.85 29.70 2.45
N GLN A 93 -20.62 28.47 2.93
CA GLN A 93 -21.00 27.25 2.19
C GLN A 93 -22.50 27.09 2.09
N GLY A 94 -23.25 27.43 3.15
CA GLY A 94 -24.70 27.36 3.11
C GLY A 94 -25.31 28.38 2.15
N LEU A 95 -24.79 29.61 2.14
CA LEU A 95 -25.16 30.65 1.19
C LEU A 95 -24.84 30.24 -0.25
N ARG A 96 -23.66 29.64 -0.47
CA ARG A 96 -23.25 29.12 -1.79
C ARG A 96 -24.14 27.95 -2.24
N GLY A 97 -24.41 27.00 -1.35
CA GLY A 97 -25.33 25.89 -1.60
C GLY A 97 -26.74 26.38 -1.95
N ALA A 98 -27.24 27.39 -1.26
CA ALA A 98 -28.53 28.01 -1.57
C ALA A 98 -28.54 28.71 -2.94
N LYS A 99 -27.48 29.48 -3.27
CA LYS A 99 -27.33 30.10 -4.61
C LYS A 99 -27.36 29.04 -5.71
N GLU A 100 -26.69 27.92 -5.51
CA GLU A 100 -26.64 26.81 -6.47
C GLU A 100 -27.98 26.09 -6.62
N ILE A 101 -28.69 25.84 -5.52
CA ILE A 101 -30.06 25.31 -5.54
C ILE A 101 -30.98 26.24 -6.31
N ASN A 102 -30.96 27.55 -6.00
CA ASN A 102 -31.80 28.53 -6.68
C ASN A 102 -31.47 28.60 -8.19
N ARG A 103 -30.19 28.51 -8.56
CA ARG A 103 -29.77 28.43 -9.97
C ARG A 103 -30.31 27.17 -10.64
N LEU A 104 -30.24 26.03 -9.97
CA LEU A 104 -30.76 24.75 -10.47
C LEU A 104 -32.27 24.81 -10.69
N VAL A 105 -33.01 25.39 -9.73
CA VAL A 105 -34.47 25.61 -9.83
C VAL A 105 -34.80 26.49 -11.03
N GLN A 106 -34.09 27.61 -11.20
CA GLN A 106 -34.28 28.51 -12.35
C GLN A 106 -33.97 27.83 -13.69
N GLN A 107 -32.89 27.07 -13.78
CA GLN A 107 -32.51 26.33 -14.99
C GLN A 107 -33.58 25.29 -15.36
N ASN A 108 -34.06 24.52 -14.39
CA ASN A 108 -35.09 23.50 -14.63
C ASN A 108 -36.46 24.10 -14.94
N ARG A 109 -36.77 25.31 -14.45
CA ARG A 109 -37.98 26.05 -14.84
C ARG A 109 -38.01 26.35 -16.33
N GLN A 110 -36.86 26.63 -16.94
CA GLN A 110 -36.73 26.81 -18.40
C GLN A 110 -36.99 25.51 -19.18
N HIS A 111 -36.89 24.36 -18.51
CA HIS A 111 -37.18 23.03 -19.05
C HIS A 111 -38.58 22.52 -18.65
N GLY A 112 -39.49 23.40 -18.22
CA GLY A 112 -40.87 23.03 -17.86
C GLY A 112 -41.04 22.35 -16.50
N ARG A 113 -39.96 22.19 -15.71
CA ARG A 113 -40.00 21.57 -14.38
C ARG A 113 -40.22 22.63 -13.32
N ILE A 114 -41.37 22.59 -12.66
CA ILE A 114 -41.72 23.52 -11.59
C ILE A 114 -41.48 22.82 -10.26
N PHE A 115 -40.49 23.26 -9.48
CA PHE A 115 -40.32 22.78 -8.12
C PHE A 115 -41.26 23.54 -7.18
N SER A 116 -42.13 22.83 -6.47
CA SER A 116 -43.04 23.44 -5.48
C SER A 116 -42.56 23.27 -4.05
N GLY A 117 -41.64 22.34 -3.82
CA GLY A 117 -41.04 22.11 -2.51
C GLY A 117 -39.64 21.51 -2.57
N TYR A 118 -38.98 21.50 -1.41
CA TYR A 118 -37.66 20.92 -1.25
C TYR A 118 -37.49 20.21 0.08
N SER A 119 -36.54 19.28 0.12
CA SER A 119 -36.12 18.53 1.29
C SER A 119 -34.60 18.61 1.44
N LEU A 120 -34.10 18.69 2.66
CA LEU A 120 -32.67 18.73 2.97
C LEU A 120 -32.26 17.51 3.78
N VAL A 121 -31.15 16.88 3.42
CA VAL A 121 -30.54 15.78 4.17
C VAL A 121 -29.09 16.16 4.45
N GLY A 122 -28.76 16.52 5.68
CA GLY A 122 -27.39 16.89 6.06
C GLY A 122 -26.69 15.79 6.85
N HIS A 123 -25.47 15.44 6.46
CA HIS A 123 -24.62 14.49 7.19
C HIS A 123 -23.48 15.21 7.92
N SER A 124 -23.25 14.90 9.19
CA SER A 124 -22.21 15.49 10.03
C SER A 124 -22.26 17.03 9.96
N LEU A 125 -21.15 17.71 9.67
CA LEU A 125 -21.13 19.17 9.52
C LEU A 125 -22.10 19.69 8.43
N GLY A 126 -22.45 18.84 7.46
CA GLY A 126 -23.42 19.15 6.40
C GLY A 126 -24.82 19.45 6.92
N GLY A 127 -25.21 18.93 8.09
CA GLY A 127 -26.47 19.32 8.72
C GLY A 127 -26.51 20.75 9.25
N LEU A 128 -25.36 21.33 9.61
CA LEU A 128 -25.27 22.75 9.96
C LEU A 128 -25.32 23.63 8.70
N VAL A 129 -24.63 23.22 7.64
CA VAL A 129 -24.69 23.87 6.32
C VAL A 129 -26.12 23.84 5.76
N ALA A 130 -26.82 22.71 5.88
CA ALA A 130 -28.22 22.57 5.47
C ALA A 130 -29.16 23.55 6.18
N ARG A 131 -28.92 23.88 7.47
CA ARG A 131 -29.72 24.89 8.18
C ARG A 131 -29.55 26.29 7.60
N VAL A 132 -28.33 26.63 7.17
CA VAL A 132 -28.08 27.91 6.50
C VAL A 132 -28.76 27.91 5.13
N ILE A 133 -28.66 26.83 4.36
CA ILE A 133 -29.33 26.69 3.06
C ILE A 133 -30.83 26.97 3.19
N ALA A 134 -31.47 26.42 4.22
CA ALA A 134 -32.90 26.53 4.42
C ALA A 134 -33.44 27.97 4.50
N VAL A 135 -32.63 28.93 4.96
CA VAL A 135 -33.02 30.35 5.05
C VAL A 135 -33.11 31.00 3.68
N HIS A 136 -32.35 30.50 2.71
CA HIS A 136 -32.07 31.20 1.45
C HIS A 136 -32.65 30.50 0.21
N VAL A 137 -33.39 29.40 0.38
CA VAL A 137 -34.06 28.69 -0.72
C VAL A 137 -35.54 29.09 -0.76
N ASP A 138 -35.97 29.64 -1.90
CA ASP A 138 -37.34 30.12 -2.12
C ASP A 138 -38.26 29.01 -2.65
N LEU A 139 -38.40 27.93 -1.87
CA LEU A 139 -39.26 26.78 -2.14
C LEU A 139 -39.98 26.35 -0.85
N THR A 140 -41.10 25.63 -0.97
CA THR A 140 -41.81 25.13 0.22
C THR A 140 -41.01 24.04 0.94
N PRO A 141 -40.58 24.22 2.20
CA PRO A 141 -39.77 23.24 2.91
C PRO A 141 -40.62 22.04 3.36
N ARG A 142 -40.29 20.85 2.88
CA ARG A 142 -41.02 19.60 3.16
C ARG A 142 -40.37 18.78 4.27
N VAL A 143 -39.16 18.26 4.02
CA VAL A 143 -38.48 17.37 4.96
C VAL A 143 -37.06 17.84 5.25
N PHE A 144 -36.70 17.92 6.53
CA PHE A 144 -35.32 18.10 6.98
C PHE A 144 -34.84 16.84 7.69
N VAL A 145 -33.76 16.23 7.21
CA VAL A 145 -33.11 15.07 7.82
C VAL A 145 -31.70 15.45 8.24
N SER A 146 -31.34 15.15 9.49
CA SER A 146 -29.99 15.33 10.01
C SER A 146 -29.40 13.97 10.39
N LEU A 147 -28.21 13.66 9.89
CA LEU A 147 -27.49 12.42 10.13
C LEU A 147 -26.19 12.73 10.85
N PHE A 148 -26.09 12.39 12.14
CA PHE A 148 -24.89 12.56 12.97
C PHE A 148 -24.33 13.99 13.01
N THR A 149 -25.22 14.98 12.94
CA THR A 149 -24.83 16.40 12.96
C THR A 149 -24.55 16.86 14.38
N PRO A 150 -23.39 17.49 14.67
CA PRO A 150 -23.05 17.98 16.00
C PRO A 150 -23.80 19.28 16.33
N HIS A 151 -25.13 19.21 16.45
CA HIS A 151 -25.98 20.37 16.72
C HIS A 151 -25.69 21.07 18.05
N ALA A 152 -25.00 20.40 18.97
CA ALA A 152 -24.60 20.92 20.28
C ALA A 152 -23.07 21.02 20.47
N GLY A 153 -22.27 20.80 19.42
CA GLY A 153 -20.80 20.73 19.51
C GLY A 153 -20.30 19.32 19.88
N VAL A 154 -18.97 19.17 20.01
CA VAL A 154 -18.31 17.86 20.27
C VAL A 154 -17.60 17.88 21.62
N GLY A 155 -17.80 16.86 22.46
CA GLY A 155 -17.33 16.82 23.86
C GLY A 155 -15.81 16.66 24.09
N THR A 156 -15.37 17.08 25.28
CA THR A 156 -13.96 17.30 25.72
C THR A 156 -13.07 16.07 25.92
N PHE A 157 -13.59 14.83 25.93
CA PHE A 157 -12.75 13.63 26.12
C PHE A 157 -11.84 13.36 24.90
N VAL A 158 -12.39 13.51 23.69
CA VAL A 158 -11.63 13.46 22.43
C VAL A 158 -10.65 14.64 22.35
N ALA A 159 -11.07 15.82 22.80
CA ALA A 159 -10.30 17.07 22.77
C ALA A 159 -9.06 17.09 23.67
N LYS A 160 -9.07 16.41 24.83
CA LYS A 160 -7.98 16.50 25.82
C LYS A 160 -6.92 15.41 25.74
N ARG A 161 -7.25 14.20 25.28
CA ARG A 161 -6.30 13.06 25.27
C ARG A 161 -5.89 12.60 23.88
N VAL A 162 -6.81 12.63 22.93
CA VAL A 162 -6.62 12.07 21.58
C VAL A 162 -6.23 13.15 20.58
N MET A 163 -6.89 14.31 20.64
CA MET A 163 -6.70 15.41 19.70
C MET A 163 -5.35 16.12 19.81
N PRO A 164 -4.72 16.39 20.97
CA PRO A 164 -3.47 17.16 20.97
C PRO A 164 -2.30 16.47 20.22
N PRO A 165 -2.09 15.13 20.36
CA PRO A 165 -1.19 14.38 19.48
C PRO A 165 -1.63 14.41 18.02
N LEU A 166 -2.91 14.15 17.73
CA LEU A 166 -3.47 14.17 16.37
C LEU A 166 -3.34 15.55 15.71
N LEU A 167 -3.53 16.65 16.42
CA LEU A 167 -3.41 18.04 15.94
C LEU A 167 -1.94 18.42 15.71
N SER A 168 -1.02 17.92 16.54
CA SER A 168 0.43 18.11 16.32
C SER A 168 0.95 17.32 15.11
N ILE A 169 0.30 16.19 14.80
CA ILE A 169 0.62 15.32 13.66
C ILE A 169 -0.07 15.85 12.38
N THR A 170 -1.31 16.34 12.48
CA THR A 170 -2.13 16.71 11.32
C THR A 170 -1.90 18.12 10.78
N GLY A 171 -1.23 18.99 11.53
CA GLY A 171 -0.99 20.39 11.11
C GLY A 171 -2.27 21.22 11.01
N ILE A 172 -3.37 20.75 11.60
CA ILE A 172 -4.65 21.48 11.65
C ILE A 172 -4.48 22.66 12.61
N ASP A 173 -4.75 23.87 12.11
CA ASP A 173 -4.69 25.09 12.90
C ASP A 173 -5.69 25.02 14.07
N LYS A 174 -5.26 25.48 15.24
CA LYS A 174 -5.99 25.34 16.51
C LYS A 174 -7.31 26.12 16.54
N GLY A 175 -7.56 27.01 15.57
CA GLY A 175 -8.70 27.94 15.49
C GLY A 175 -10.08 27.29 15.46
N ALA A 176 -10.46 26.61 14.38
CA ALA A 176 -11.80 25.99 14.23
C ALA A 176 -12.13 25.03 15.38
N VAL A 177 -11.15 24.20 15.73
CA VAL A 177 -11.27 23.17 16.75
C VAL A 177 -11.49 23.81 18.13
N LYS A 178 -10.91 24.98 18.41
CA LYS A 178 -11.12 25.67 19.69
C LYS A 178 -12.53 26.25 19.84
N GLU A 179 -13.13 26.77 18.76
CA GLU A 179 -14.50 27.34 18.81
C GLU A 179 -15.62 26.30 18.78
N THR A 180 -15.37 25.11 18.22
CA THR A 180 -16.35 23.99 18.28
C THR A 180 -16.20 23.13 19.53
N LEU A 181 -15.09 23.25 20.29
CA LEU A 181 -14.75 22.38 21.43
C LEU A 181 -14.67 23.10 22.80
N GLU A 182 -14.71 24.44 22.87
CA GLU A 182 -14.77 25.18 24.14
C GLU A 182 -16.21 25.67 24.43
N GLN A 183 -16.52 25.88 25.72
CA GLN A 183 -17.85 26.26 26.22
C GLN A 183 -18.51 27.34 25.34
N VAL A 184 -19.74 27.04 24.90
CA VAL A 184 -20.54 27.82 23.97
C VAL A 184 -20.60 29.29 24.42
N SER A 185 -19.78 30.15 23.82
CA SER A 185 -19.96 31.60 23.96
C SER A 185 -21.18 32.02 23.14
N ASN A 186 -21.87 33.12 23.51
CA ASN A 186 -22.99 33.67 22.73
C ASN A 186 -22.63 34.04 21.28
N LYS A 187 -21.34 33.97 20.91
CA LYS A 187 -20.83 34.19 19.55
C LYS A 187 -20.64 32.89 18.75
N SER A 188 -20.87 31.72 19.35
CA SER A 188 -20.74 30.44 18.66
C SER A 188 -21.73 30.33 17.50
N VAL A 189 -21.28 29.78 16.37
CA VAL A 189 -22.12 29.45 15.21
C VAL A 189 -23.32 28.59 15.60
N LEU A 190 -23.16 27.71 16.59
CA LEU A 190 -24.24 26.86 17.07
C LEU A 190 -25.37 27.68 17.71
N VAL A 191 -25.03 28.74 18.45
CA VAL A 191 -26.02 29.66 19.05
C VAL A 191 -26.71 30.48 17.96
N ARG A 192 -25.95 31.02 17.00
CA ARG A 192 -26.51 31.78 15.88
C ARG A 192 -27.47 30.94 15.04
N LEU A 193 -27.08 29.71 14.68
CA LEU A 193 -27.92 28.77 13.93
C LEU A 193 -29.10 28.20 14.73
N ALA A 194 -29.10 28.38 16.06
CA ALA A 194 -30.20 27.99 16.94
C ALA A 194 -31.19 29.13 17.20
N GLN A 195 -30.97 30.33 16.65
CA GLN A 195 -31.78 31.52 16.91
C GLN A 195 -32.17 32.24 15.60
N GLY A 196 -33.04 33.24 15.73
CA GLY A 196 -33.40 34.15 14.63
C GLY A 196 -33.97 33.46 13.38
N GLU A 197 -33.48 33.88 12.21
CA GLU A 197 -33.99 33.43 10.91
C GLU A 197 -33.68 31.96 10.62
N TYR A 198 -32.54 31.44 11.10
CA TYR A 198 -32.18 30.03 10.95
C TYR A 198 -33.14 29.10 11.68
N LEU A 199 -33.50 29.45 12.93
CA LEU A 199 -34.51 28.70 13.67
C LEU A 199 -35.86 28.78 12.97
N LYS A 200 -36.27 29.98 12.52
CA LYS A 200 -37.54 30.17 11.79
C LYS A 200 -37.62 29.30 10.53
N ALA A 201 -36.59 29.33 9.69
CA ALA A 201 -36.51 28.50 8.49
C ALA A 201 -36.52 27.01 8.82
N PHE A 202 -35.74 26.57 9.82
CA PHE A 202 -35.76 25.18 10.25
C PHE A 202 -37.13 24.74 10.79
N THR A 203 -37.83 25.61 11.53
CA THR A 203 -39.19 25.33 12.03
C THR A 203 -40.26 25.33 10.94
N SER A 204 -39.96 25.87 9.75
CA SER A 204 -40.91 25.91 8.64
C SER A 204 -41.04 24.58 7.88
N PHE A 205 -40.10 23.63 8.05
CA PHE A 205 -40.22 22.29 7.47
C PHE A 205 -41.42 21.52 8.06
N GLU A 206 -42.19 20.86 7.19
CA GLU A 206 -43.33 20.03 7.59
C GLU A 206 -42.89 18.85 8.47
N LYS A 207 -41.78 18.19 8.10
CA LYS A 207 -41.19 17.07 8.85
C LYS A 207 -39.72 17.32 9.14
N ARG A 208 -39.30 17.03 10.37
CA ARG A 208 -37.90 17.08 10.82
C ARG A 208 -37.53 15.73 11.42
N VAL A 209 -36.45 15.11 10.95
CA VAL A 209 -35.94 13.82 11.44
C VAL A 209 -34.47 13.99 11.79
N LEU A 210 -34.07 13.53 12.97
CA LEU A 210 -32.71 13.66 13.46
C LEU A 210 -32.21 12.28 13.90
N TYR A 211 -31.09 11.86 13.33
CA TYR A 211 -30.36 10.68 13.73
C TYR A 211 -29.08 11.15 14.42
N GLY A 212 -29.03 11.03 15.74
CA GLY A 212 -27.85 11.38 16.54
C GLY A 212 -26.95 10.17 16.81
N SER A 213 -25.68 10.43 17.10
CA SER A 213 -24.79 9.42 17.70
C SER A 213 -25.01 9.38 19.22
N PRO A 214 -24.80 8.24 19.91
CA PRO A 214 -24.73 8.20 21.37
C PRO A 214 -23.66 9.14 21.98
N ALA A 215 -22.70 9.60 21.16
CA ALA A 215 -21.69 10.58 21.55
C ALA A 215 -22.17 12.04 21.41
N ASP A 216 -23.29 12.29 20.73
CA ASP A 216 -23.96 13.59 20.67
C ASP A 216 -24.83 13.74 21.92
N TRP A 217 -24.78 14.89 22.59
CA TRP A 217 -25.70 15.15 23.70
C TRP A 217 -27.14 15.17 23.16
N LEU A 218 -27.93 14.16 23.51
CA LEU A 218 -29.38 14.16 23.33
C LEU A 218 -30.00 15.15 24.33
N VAL A 219 -30.09 16.40 23.93
CA VAL A 219 -30.98 17.38 24.55
C VAL A 219 -32.32 17.29 23.81
N ASP A 220 -33.39 16.94 24.54
CA ASP A 220 -34.75 16.95 23.98
C ASP A 220 -35.05 18.36 23.45
N PHE A 221 -35.61 18.43 22.24
CA PHE A 221 -35.65 19.58 21.33
C PHE A 221 -36.14 20.89 21.98
N GLY A 222 -36.91 20.81 23.08
CA GLY A 222 -37.41 21.95 23.83
C GLY A 222 -36.38 22.74 24.65
N SER A 223 -35.19 22.21 24.93
CA SER A 223 -34.19 22.88 25.78
C SER A 223 -33.05 23.58 25.02
N ALA A 224 -32.91 23.34 23.72
CA ALA A 224 -32.12 24.23 22.85
C ALA A 224 -32.85 25.56 22.53
N ILE A 225 -34.16 25.62 22.79
CA ILE A 225 -34.99 26.83 22.67
C ILE A 225 -34.88 27.72 23.93
N LEU A 226 -34.31 27.23 25.03
CA LEU A 226 -34.23 27.98 26.28
C LEU A 226 -32.86 27.82 26.96
N THR A 227 -31.89 28.61 26.51
CA THR A 227 -30.93 29.24 27.43
C THR A 227 -30.79 30.72 27.08
N GLN A 228 -31.54 31.50 27.86
CA GLN A 228 -31.49 32.95 28.07
C GLN A 228 -31.61 33.85 26.84
N ILE A 229 -32.87 34.21 26.61
CA ILE A 229 -33.31 35.50 26.07
C ILE A 229 -32.55 36.63 26.80
N ASN A 230 -31.77 37.41 26.07
CA ASN A 230 -31.79 38.86 26.20
C ASN A 230 -31.56 39.48 24.82
N GLU A 231 -32.46 40.39 24.49
CA GLU A 231 -32.66 41.09 23.22
C GLU A 231 -31.38 41.66 22.63
N LEU A 232 -31.07 41.32 21.38
CA LEU A 232 -30.29 42.19 20.50
C LEU A 232 -30.74 42.02 19.04
N GLN A 233 -30.86 43.18 18.37
CA GLN A 233 -31.34 43.34 17.00
C GLN A 233 -30.47 42.62 15.95
N PRO A 234 -31.04 42.25 14.78
CA PRO A 234 -30.25 41.66 13.70
C PRO A 234 -29.23 42.68 13.19
N SER A 235 -27.94 42.37 13.31
CA SER A 235 -26.92 43.06 12.54
C SER A 235 -27.05 42.62 11.08
N ALA A 236 -27.51 43.53 10.23
CA ALA A 236 -27.35 43.41 8.78
C ALA A 236 -25.85 43.47 8.44
N SER A 237 -25.12 42.38 8.62
CA SER A 237 -23.81 42.24 8.01
C SER A 237 -24.04 41.91 6.55
N GLY A 238 -23.98 42.95 5.70
CA GLY A 238 -23.82 42.80 4.26
C GLY A 238 -22.48 42.13 3.98
N MET A 239 -22.45 40.79 4.09
CA MET A 239 -21.33 40.00 3.62
C MET A 239 -21.53 39.83 2.12
N GLU A 240 -20.93 40.72 1.33
CA GLU A 240 -20.81 40.51 -0.12
C GLU A 240 -19.93 39.27 -0.34
N ILE A 241 -20.53 38.24 -0.92
CA ILE A 241 -19.80 37.05 -1.36
C ILE A 241 -19.11 37.43 -2.66
N ASP A 242 -17.77 37.48 -2.63
CA ASP A 242 -16.94 37.71 -3.80
C ASP A 242 -17.21 36.65 -4.89
N ASP A 243 -17.35 37.08 -6.14
CA ASP A 243 -17.62 36.19 -7.28
C ASP A 243 -16.41 35.29 -7.65
N GLU A 244 -15.26 35.47 -6.98
CA GLU A 244 -14.03 34.71 -7.20
C GLU A 244 -13.98 33.30 -6.56
N TYR A 245 -14.97 32.89 -5.76
CA TYR A 245 -14.98 31.53 -5.20
C TYR A 245 -15.37 30.47 -6.26
N PRO A 246 -14.68 29.31 -6.32
CA PRO A 246 -15.05 28.23 -7.25
C PRO A 246 -16.49 27.75 -6.98
N LEU A 247 -17.23 27.23 -7.96
CA LEU A 247 -18.59 26.64 -7.77
C LEU A 247 -18.53 25.30 -7.02
N LEU A 248 -19.53 24.92 -6.18
CA LEU A 248 -19.58 23.57 -5.59
C LEU A 248 -19.95 22.61 -6.72
N HIS A 249 -19.50 21.36 -6.58
CA HIS A 249 -19.86 20.33 -7.52
C HIS A 249 -21.26 19.80 -7.17
N ILE A 250 -22.23 20.10 -8.04
CA ILE A 250 -23.56 19.52 -8.03
C ILE A 250 -23.53 18.23 -8.85
N ARG A 251 -23.92 17.11 -8.24
CA ARG A 251 -24.24 15.88 -8.96
C ARG A 251 -25.74 15.64 -8.90
N SER A 252 -26.36 15.45 -10.06
CA SER A 252 -27.77 15.06 -10.19
C SER A 252 -27.84 13.61 -10.65
N PHE A 253 -28.75 12.83 -10.06
CA PHE A 253 -28.98 11.45 -10.44
C PHE A 253 -30.31 11.32 -11.19
N LYS A 254 -30.28 10.60 -12.32
CA LYS A 254 -31.46 10.12 -13.06
C LYS A 254 -31.20 8.66 -13.40
N GLN A 255 -32.21 7.80 -13.19
CA GLN A 255 -32.09 6.38 -13.52
C GLN A 255 -32.20 6.19 -15.04
N PRO A 256 -31.35 5.35 -15.68
CA PRO A 256 -31.60 4.87 -17.03
C PRO A 256 -32.71 3.80 -17.01
N PRO A 257 -33.58 3.74 -18.04
CA PRO A 257 -34.71 2.82 -18.08
C PRO A 257 -34.26 1.43 -18.55
N SER A 258 -33.56 0.67 -17.72
CA SER A 258 -33.44 -0.80 -17.85
C SER A 258 -32.61 -1.42 -16.74
N ALA A 259 -33.24 -1.74 -15.60
CA ALA A 259 -32.88 -2.86 -14.73
C ALA A 259 -33.86 -2.91 -13.57
N CYS A 260 -34.82 -3.82 -13.62
CA CYS A 260 -35.52 -4.42 -12.46
C CYS A 260 -36.42 -5.54 -13.00
N ASP A 261 -35.88 -6.77 -13.03
CA ASP A 261 -36.65 -7.99 -12.79
C ASP A 261 -35.91 -8.67 -11.64
N ASP A 262 -36.38 -8.44 -10.41
CA ASP A 262 -36.28 -9.39 -9.31
C ASP A 262 -37.30 -8.98 -8.23
N ASP A 263 -38.46 -9.62 -8.32
CA ASP A 263 -39.51 -9.55 -7.31
C ASP A 263 -39.03 -10.23 -6.02
N THR A 264 -38.99 -9.45 -4.93
CA THR A 264 -39.52 -9.76 -3.57
C THR A 264 -38.69 -9.10 -2.46
N VAL A 265 -38.92 -7.81 -2.25
CA VAL A 265 -38.70 -7.19 -0.93
C VAL A 265 -40.08 -6.87 -0.35
N ASP A 266 -40.49 -7.62 0.66
CA ASP A 266 -41.74 -7.39 1.38
C ASP A 266 -41.59 -6.16 2.28
N TRP A 267 -42.19 -5.04 1.85
CA TRP A 267 -42.21 -3.75 2.57
C TRP A 267 -43.32 -3.64 3.64
N SER A 268 -43.89 -4.74 4.12
CA SER A 268 -45.05 -4.71 5.03
C SER A 268 -44.79 -4.18 6.45
N ILE A 269 -43.58 -3.70 6.79
CA ILE A 269 -43.29 -3.03 8.06
C ILE A 269 -43.00 -1.54 7.84
N TYR A 270 -43.97 -0.82 7.28
CA TYR A 270 -44.05 0.63 7.42
C TYR A 270 -45.49 1.00 7.73
N ARG A 271 -45.85 1.06 9.02
CA ARG A 271 -47.15 1.57 9.45
C ARG A 271 -47.08 3.10 9.51
N PRO A 272 -47.81 3.83 8.66
CA PRO A 272 -47.69 5.29 8.54
C PRO A 272 -48.19 6.07 9.77
N GLU A 273 -48.80 5.42 10.76
CA GLU A 273 -49.59 6.09 11.80
C GLU A 273 -48.79 6.53 13.03
N LYS A 274 -47.48 6.26 13.11
CA LYS A 274 -46.64 6.61 14.27
C LYS A 274 -45.49 7.54 13.85
N HIS A 275 -45.59 8.82 14.22
CA HIS A 275 -44.76 9.88 13.64
C HIS A 275 -43.63 10.41 14.54
N SER A 276 -43.42 9.89 15.76
CA SER A 276 -42.29 10.27 16.61
C SER A 276 -41.55 9.08 17.22
N GLN A 277 -40.26 9.25 17.52
CA GLN A 277 -39.43 8.23 18.20
C GLN A 277 -39.95 7.88 19.61
N LYS A 278 -40.81 8.75 20.21
CA LYS A 278 -41.49 8.50 21.49
C LYS A 278 -42.65 7.50 21.35
N ASP A 279 -43.12 7.23 20.13
CA ASP A 279 -44.23 6.31 19.84
C ASP A 279 -43.76 4.91 19.40
N MET A 280 -42.44 4.76 19.22
CA MET A 280 -41.78 3.49 18.95
C MET A 280 -41.38 2.83 20.27
N THR A 281 -41.66 1.53 20.40
CA THR A 281 -41.09 0.75 21.49
C THR A 281 -39.55 0.73 21.36
N PRO A 282 -38.82 0.54 22.47
CA PRO A 282 -37.36 0.44 22.42
C PRO A 282 -36.88 -0.63 21.43
N ALA A 283 -37.61 -1.74 21.27
CA ALA A 283 -37.31 -2.80 20.30
C ALA A 283 -37.49 -2.34 18.85
N GLU A 284 -38.55 -1.60 18.53
CA GLU A 284 -38.80 -1.05 17.18
C GLU A 284 -37.76 0.02 16.81
N SER A 285 -37.39 0.89 17.76
CA SER A 285 -36.32 1.87 17.53
C SER A 285 -34.96 1.18 17.34
N TRP A 286 -34.71 0.09 18.05
CA TRP A 286 -33.48 -0.70 17.91
C TRP A 286 -33.44 -1.41 16.56
N GLU A 287 -34.58 -1.96 16.12
CA GLU A 287 -34.69 -2.70 14.87
C GLU A 287 -34.58 -1.80 13.64
N LEU A 288 -35.16 -0.59 13.70
CA LEU A 288 -34.97 0.43 12.68
C LEU A 288 -33.50 0.88 12.61
N THR A 289 -32.86 1.06 13.77
CA THR A 289 -31.43 1.42 13.85
C THR A 289 -30.55 0.29 13.30
N ARG A 290 -30.87 -0.97 13.60
CA ARG A 290 -30.21 -2.17 13.07
C ARG A 290 -30.36 -2.23 11.55
N HIS A 291 -31.56 -2.03 11.03
CA HIS A 291 -31.84 -2.10 9.61
C HIS A 291 -31.12 -0.98 8.83
N LEU A 292 -31.11 0.24 9.37
CA LEU A 292 -30.34 1.36 8.81
C LEU A 292 -28.83 1.11 8.91
N ALA A 293 -28.33 0.53 10.01
CA ALA A 293 -26.92 0.19 10.19
C ALA A 293 -26.44 -0.89 9.20
N THR A 294 -27.27 -1.90 8.91
CA THR A 294 -26.99 -2.96 7.94
C THR A 294 -27.02 -2.43 6.50
N GLN A 295 -28.00 -1.59 6.16
CA GLN A 295 -28.13 -1.00 4.82
C GLN A 295 -27.08 0.10 4.54
N LEU A 296 -26.60 0.80 5.57
CA LEU A 296 -25.56 1.83 5.46
C LEU A 296 -24.13 1.26 5.61
N GLY A 297 -23.96 -0.06 5.55
CA GLY A 297 -22.65 -0.71 5.50
C GLY A 297 -21.83 -0.62 6.79
N SER A 298 -22.46 -0.42 7.95
CA SER A 298 -21.75 -0.52 9.23
C SER A 298 -21.67 -1.98 9.69
N SER A 299 -20.45 -2.48 9.79
CA SER A 299 -20.10 -3.85 10.19
C SER A 299 -20.50 -4.13 11.65
N PHE A 300 -21.76 -4.45 11.91
CA PHE A 300 -22.18 -5.11 13.14
C PHE A 300 -22.58 -6.56 12.83
N ALA A 301 -21.91 -7.49 13.51
CA ALA A 301 -22.06 -8.93 13.36
C ALA A 301 -23.53 -9.39 13.39
N LEU A 302 -23.88 -10.26 12.45
CA LEU A 302 -25.17 -10.96 12.42
C LEU A 302 -25.31 -11.91 13.63
N PRO A 303 -26.54 -12.18 14.13
CA PRO A 303 -26.74 -13.11 15.23
C PRO A 303 -26.45 -14.55 14.79
N ARG A 304 -25.75 -15.31 15.64
CA ARG A 304 -25.57 -16.77 15.50
C ARG A 304 -26.93 -17.46 15.36
N GLY A 305 -27.24 -18.04 14.19
CA GLY A 305 -28.43 -18.86 14.05
C GLY A 305 -28.95 -19.18 12.65
N SER A 306 -28.42 -18.59 11.58
CA SER A 306 -28.77 -18.98 10.20
C SER A 306 -28.22 -20.37 9.90
N LYS A 307 -29.08 -21.39 9.99
CA LYS A 307 -28.73 -22.75 9.56
C LYS A 307 -28.46 -22.73 8.05
N CYS A 308 -27.36 -23.35 7.61
CA CYS A 308 -27.05 -23.70 6.22
C CYS A 308 -28.14 -24.57 5.59
N SER A 309 -29.30 -24.01 5.27
CA SER A 309 -30.39 -24.76 4.63
C SER A 309 -30.34 -24.70 3.11
N VAL A 310 -29.42 -23.94 2.51
CA VAL A 310 -29.37 -23.71 1.05
C VAL A 310 -28.24 -24.51 0.36
N SER A 311 -27.41 -25.29 1.07
CA SER A 311 -26.24 -25.95 0.47
C SER A 311 -26.06 -27.43 0.81
N ALA A 312 -27.12 -28.16 1.20
CA ALA A 312 -26.98 -29.59 1.48
C ALA A 312 -26.41 -30.37 0.27
N ASP A 313 -26.84 -30.02 -0.95
CA ASP A 313 -26.32 -30.62 -2.19
C ASP A 313 -24.89 -30.14 -2.54
N TYR A 314 -24.52 -28.92 -2.14
CA TYR A 314 -23.18 -28.37 -2.33
C TYR A 314 -22.15 -28.93 -1.34
N CYS A 315 -22.58 -29.33 -0.15
CA CYS A 315 -21.73 -29.97 0.84
C CYS A 315 -21.64 -31.50 0.62
N ALA A 316 -22.62 -32.12 -0.05
CA ALA A 316 -22.61 -33.54 -0.39
C ALA A 316 -21.48 -33.96 -1.36
N SER A 317 -20.73 -33.02 -1.94
CA SER A 317 -19.60 -33.24 -2.85
C SER A 317 -18.22 -33.26 -2.15
N GLY A 318 -18.18 -33.59 -0.85
CA GLY A 318 -16.92 -33.70 -0.09
C GLY A 318 -16.57 -32.48 0.78
N LEU A 319 -17.55 -31.61 1.05
CA LEU A 319 -17.39 -30.43 1.91
C LEU A 319 -18.17 -30.58 3.23
N GLU A 320 -17.58 -30.24 4.37
CA GLU A 320 -18.20 -30.18 5.69
C GLU A 320 -18.72 -28.76 5.97
N CYS A 321 -19.97 -28.64 6.42
CA CYS A 321 -20.50 -27.35 6.91
C CYS A 321 -19.83 -26.99 8.24
N ARG A 322 -18.95 -25.98 8.23
CA ARG A 322 -18.42 -25.37 9.46
C ARG A 322 -18.77 -23.89 9.49
N ARG A 323 -19.56 -23.50 10.50
CA ARG A 323 -19.88 -22.08 10.80
C ARG A 323 -20.35 -21.30 9.56
N GLU A 324 -21.40 -21.80 8.91
CA GLU A 324 -22.07 -21.16 7.76
C GLU A 324 -21.34 -21.23 6.41
N LEU A 325 -20.16 -21.88 6.34
CA LEU A 325 -19.40 -22.10 5.10
C LEU A 325 -19.16 -23.61 4.84
N CYS A 326 -19.30 -24.06 3.59
CA CYS A 326 -18.86 -25.40 3.17
C CYS A 326 -17.31 -25.38 3.06
N GLN A 327 -16.62 -26.17 3.88
CA GLN A 327 -15.15 -26.32 3.86
C GLN A 327 -14.78 -27.73 3.40
N ALA A 328 -13.61 -27.93 2.79
CA ALA A 328 -13.17 -29.28 2.46
C ALA A 328 -13.12 -30.18 3.71
N LYS A 329 -13.78 -31.35 3.64
CA LYS A 329 -13.67 -32.32 4.73
C LYS A 329 -12.26 -32.89 4.70
N LEU A 330 -11.55 -32.75 5.82
CA LEU A 330 -10.18 -33.25 5.96
C LEU A 330 -10.18 -34.77 6.01
N LEU A 331 -9.18 -35.36 5.37
CA LEU A 331 -8.94 -36.80 5.43
C LEU A 331 -8.35 -37.18 6.80
N ARG A 332 -8.58 -38.41 7.23
CA ARG A 332 -8.14 -38.98 8.51
C ARG A 332 -7.48 -40.33 8.28
N THR A 333 -6.71 -40.82 9.26
CA THR A 333 -6.01 -42.12 9.13
C THR A 333 -6.95 -43.31 8.90
N GLU A 334 -8.24 -43.18 9.24
CA GLU A 334 -9.30 -44.16 8.95
C GLU A 334 -9.67 -44.24 7.46
N ASP A 335 -9.26 -43.25 6.66
CA ASP A 335 -9.45 -43.18 5.21
C ASP A 335 -8.39 -43.97 4.42
N CYS A 336 -7.46 -44.64 5.11
CA CYS A 336 -6.44 -45.48 4.50
C CYS A 336 -6.97 -46.85 4.08
N ALA A 337 -6.57 -47.29 2.89
CA ALA A 337 -6.82 -48.62 2.36
C ALA A 337 -5.55 -49.48 2.35
N GLY A 338 -5.69 -50.77 2.69
CA GLY A 338 -4.62 -51.77 2.61
C GLY A 338 -3.52 -51.65 3.67
N ASP A 339 -2.42 -52.38 3.44
CA ASP A 339 -1.31 -52.53 4.41
C ASP A 339 -0.28 -51.38 4.37
N SER A 340 -0.34 -50.49 3.36
CA SER A 340 0.62 -49.40 3.15
C SER A 340 0.30 -48.14 3.97
N ARG A 341 0.11 -48.31 5.28
CA ARG A 341 -0.38 -47.25 6.19
C ARG A 341 0.52 -46.00 6.21
N GLU A 342 1.84 -46.16 6.20
CA GLU A 342 2.78 -45.03 6.24
C GLU A 342 2.66 -44.11 5.01
N VAL A 343 2.52 -44.70 3.82
CA VAL A 343 2.36 -43.96 2.56
C VAL A 343 1.02 -43.21 2.54
N CYS A 344 -0.03 -43.87 3.02
CA CYS A 344 -1.35 -43.25 3.13
C CYS A 344 -1.36 -42.08 4.14
N GLU A 345 -0.77 -42.27 5.33
CA GLU A 345 -0.68 -41.20 6.34
C GLU A 345 0.09 -39.99 5.81
N TYR A 346 1.17 -40.21 5.06
CA TYR A 346 1.90 -39.14 4.38
C TYR A 346 1.02 -38.42 3.34
N LEU A 347 0.29 -39.17 2.51
CA LEU A 347 -0.60 -38.60 1.49
C LEU A 347 -1.73 -37.77 2.12
N ILE A 348 -2.35 -38.26 3.20
CA ILE A 348 -3.37 -37.53 3.96
C ILE A 348 -2.81 -36.20 4.49
N VAL A 349 -1.60 -36.23 5.06
CA VAL A 349 -0.96 -35.02 5.58
C VAL A 349 -0.69 -34.03 4.44
N ALA A 350 -0.19 -34.48 3.29
CA ALA A 350 0.06 -33.62 2.14
C ALA A 350 -1.23 -32.98 1.58
N ILE A 351 -2.30 -33.77 1.44
CA ILE A 351 -3.62 -33.29 0.98
C ILE A 351 -4.17 -32.27 1.98
N ASN A 352 -4.23 -32.62 3.26
CA ASN A 352 -4.78 -31.73 4.28
C ASN A 352 -3.96 -30.45 4.44
N ASP A 353 -2.63 -30.51 4.37
CA ASP A 353 -1.78 -29.31 4.44
C ASP A 353 -2.11 -28.33 3.32
N ILE A 354 -2.33 -28.81 2.09
CA ILE A 354 -2.70 -27.96 0.95
C ILE A 354 -4.13 -27.43 1.11
N LEU A 355 -5.10 -28.27 1.52
CA LEU A 355 -6.51 -27.87 1.68
C LEU A 355 -6.73 -26.90 2.84
N GLU A 356 -5.97 -26.99 3.92
CA GLU A 356 -6.04 -26.08 5.08
C GLU A 356 -5.19 -24.83 4.90
N ARG A 357 -4.35 -24.76 3.86
CA ARG A 357 -3.41 -23.66 3.69
C ARG A 357 -4.14 -22.36 3.35
N PHE A 358 -4.33 -21.50 4.34
CA PHE A 358 -4.78 -20.14 4.12
C PHE A 358 -3.64 -19.15 4.37
N THR A 359 -3.29 -18.42 3.31
CA THR A 359 -2.17 -17.48 3.29
C THR A 359 -2.65 -16.04 3.29
N VAL A 360 -2.09 -15.21 4.15
CA VAL A 360 -2.34 -13.76 4.13
C VAL A 360 -1.03 -13.00 3.89
N ILE A 361 -1.03 -12.07 2.95
CA ILE A 361 0.07 -11.15 2.68
C ILE A 361 -0.30 -9.78 3.23
N VAL A 362 0.41 -9.32 4.25
CA VAL A 362 0.19 -8.02 4.89
C VAL A 362 1.19 -6.99 4.36
N THR A 363 0.69 -5.87 3.85
CA THR A 363 1.47 -4.77 3.26
C THR A 363 1.01 -3.40 3.75
N SER A 364 1.61 -2.33 3.23
CA SER A 364 1.30 -0.94 3.55
C SER A 364 1.45 -0.07 2.29
N SER A 365 0.38 0.62 1.88
CA SER A 365 0.41 1.55 0.73
C SER A 365 1.21 2.82 1.00
N GLY A 366 1.64 3.06 2.25
CA GLY A 366 2.39 4.24 2.67
C GLY A 366 3.76 4.42 2.00
N GLY A 367 4.25 3.39 1.32
CA GLY A 367 5.38 3.48 0.39
C GLY A 367 5.16 2.49 -0.75
N GLY A 368 5.11 2.97 -2.00
CA GLY A 368 4.74 2.14 -3.15
C GLY A 368 5.56 0.85 -3.32
N GLY A 369 6.79 0.80 -2.77
CA GLY A 369 7.62 -0.40 -2.77
C GLY A 369 7.03 -1.59 -2.00
N HIS A 370 6.44 -1.39 -0.82
CA HIS A 370 5.89 -2.50 -0.03
C HIS A 370 4.69 -3.16 -0.73
N LEU A 371 3.83 -2.35 -1.34
CA LEU A 371 2.67 -2.83 -2.10
C LEU A 371 3.11 -3.56 -3.37
N VAL A 372 4.09 -3.03 -4.10
CA VAL A 372 4.65 -3.72 -5.29
C VAL A 372 5.28 -5.05 -4.90
N ALA A 373 6.06 -5.10 -3.81
CA ALA A 373 6.61 -6.34 -3.26
C ALA A 373 5.51 -7.37 -2.94
N ALA A 374 4.44 -6.93 -2.28
CA ALA A 374 3.33 -7.81 -1.91
C ALA A 374 2.60 -8.37 -3.13
N LYS A 375 2.41 -7.57 -4.18
CA LYS A 375 1.83 -8.03 -5.45
C LYS A 375 2.71 -9.05 -6.16
N ASN A 376 4.01 -8.79 -6.27
CA ASN A 376 4.94 -9.75 -6.88
C ASN A 376 5.02 -11.05 -6.06
N LEU A 377 4.95 -10.96 -4.73
CA LEU A 377 4.89 -12.12 -3.85
C LEU A 377 3.57 -12.89 -4.02
N GLN A 378 2.45 -12.19 -4.14
CA GLN A 378 1.14 -12.78 -4.45
C GLN A 378 1.19 -13.56 -5.77
N GLU A 379 1.68 -12.95 -6.84
CA GLU A 379 1.85 -13.63 -8.14
C GLU A 379 2.72 -14.88 -8.00
N THR A 380 3.84 -14.78 -7.28
CA THR A 380 4.77 -15.90 -7.05
C THR A 380 4.12 -17.04 -6.25
N LEU A 381 3.30 -16.72 -5.25
CA LEU A 381 2.62 -17.70 -4.40
C LEU A 381 1.43 -18.34 -5.10
N LEU A 382 0.72 -17.61 -5.97
CA LEU A 382 -0.34 -18.17 -6.80
C LEU A 382 0.25 -19.17 -7.81
N GLU A 383 1.34 -18.81 -8.50
CA GLU A 383 2.04 -19.73 -9.40
C GLU A 383 2.56 -20.97 -8.65
N GLN A 384 3.05 -20.82 -7.42
CA GLN A 384 3.48 -21.96 -6.60
C GLN A 384 2.29 -22.82 -6.18
N ALA A 385 1.15 -22.21 -5.82
CA ALA A 385 -0.06 -22.96 -5.47
C ALA A 385 -0.54 -23.81 -6.66
N ASP A 386 -0.53 -23.27 -7.87
CA ASP A 386 -0.90 -24.01 -9.08
C ASP A 386 0.02 -25.24 -9.28
N VAL A 387 1.34 -25.07 -9.10
CA VAL A 387 2.30 -26.20 -9.15
C VAL A 387 2.04 -27.21 -8.02
N ASP A 388 1.81 -26.75 -6.80
CA ASP A 388 1.49 -27.62 -5.65
C ASP A 388 0.22 -28.45 -5.92
N PHE A 389 -0.80 -27.86 -6.57
CA PHE A 389 -2.02 -28.58 -6.96
C PHE A 389 -1.77 -29.60 -8.07
N GLU A 390 -0.98 -29.26 -9.10
CA GLU A 390 -0.61 -30.20 -10.17
C GLU A 390 0.20 -31.39 -9.63
N ASP A 391 1.16 -31.12 -8.73
CA ASP A 391 1.93 -32.15 -8.04
C ASP A 391 1.02 -33.02 -7.17
N LEU A 392 0.07 -32.42 -6.44
CA LEU A 392 -0.89 -33.14 -5.62
C LEU A 392 -1.82 -34.03 -6.46
N GLU A 393 -2.32 -33.53 -7.58
CA GLU A 393 -3.13 -34.31 -8.54
C GLU A 393 -2.31 -35.49 -9.09
N SER A 394 -1.05 -35.28 -9.44
CA SER A 394 -0.13 -36.33 -9.92
C SER A 394 0.12 -37.40 -8.85
N VAL A 395 0.37 -36.99 -7.60
CA VAL A 395 0.53 -37.90 -6.46
C VAL A 395 -0.78 -38.65 -6.17
N LEU A 396 -1.93 -37.97 -6.20
CA LEU A 396 -3.23 -38.60 -5.97
C LEU A 396 -3.60 -39.60 -7.08
N ASN A 397 -3.22 -39.33 -8.33
CA ASN A 397 -3.42 -40.25 -9.44
C ASN A 397 -2.53 -41.50 -9.34
N SER A 398 -1.26 -41.33 -8.96
CA SER A 398 -0.31 -42.44 -8.85
C SER A 398 -0.45 -43.25 -7.56
N GLN A 399 -0.71 -42.60 -6.43
CA GLN A 399 -0.75 -43.20 -5.10
C GLN A 399 -2.15 -43.29 -4.49
N GLY A 400 -3.19 -42.71 -5.09
CA GLY A 400 -4.54 -42.69 -4.51
C GLY A 400 -5.18 -44.07 -4.26
N HIS A 401 -4.57 -45.16 -4.74
CA HIS A 401 -4.98 -46.53 -4.40
C HIS A 401 -4.74 -46.89 -2.92
N VAL A 402 -3.92 -46.12 -2.19
CA VAL A 402 -3.72 -46.28 -0.74
C VAL A 402 -4.81 -45.60 0.09
N LEU A 403 -5.72 -44.84 -0.55
CA LEU A 403 -6.92 -44.26 0.08
C LEU A 403 -8.12 -45.16 -0.22
N THR A 404 -9.15 -45.10 0.64
CA THR A 404 -10.45 -45.67 0.28
C THR A 404 -11.01 -44.96 -0.96
N ALA A 405 -11.84 -45.64 -1.75
CA ALA A 405 -12.43 -45.04 -2.95
C ALA A 405 -13.23 -43.76 -2.63
N GLU A 406 -13.92 -43.74 -1.49
CA GLU A 406 -14.65 -42.56 -0.99
C GLU A 406 -13.69 -41.41 -0.64
N ALA A 407 -12.62 -41.69 0.11
CA ALA A 407 -11.64 -40.69 0.50
C ALA A 407 -10.89 -40.10 -0.70
N LYS A 408 -10.55 -40.95 -1.69
CA LYS A 408 -9.96 -40.49 -2.94
C LYS A 408 -10.90 -39.55 -3.69
N ALA A 409 -12.17 -39.93 -3.86
CA ALA A 409 -13.16 -39.08 -4.53
C ALA A 409 -13.39 -37.77 -3.77
N GLN A 410 -13.39 -37.81 -2.44
CA GLN A 410 -13.48 -36.63 -1.59
C GLN A 410 -12.27 -35.71 -1.76
N ALA A 411 -11.06 -36.26 -1.83
CA ALA A 411 -9.83 -35.49 -2.08
C ALA A 411 -9.85 -34.83 -3.46
N GLU A 412 -10.23 -35.58 -4.51
CA GLU A 412 -10.36 -35.06 -5.87
C GLU A 412 -11.37 -33.91 -5.92
N ALA A 413 -12.54 -34.08 -5.31
CA ALA A 413 -13.57 -33.03 -5.26
C ALA A 413 -13.11 -31.79 -4.48
N ALA A 414 -12.41 -31.98 -3.35
CA ALA A 414 -11.85 -30.88 -2.56
C ALA A 414 -10.78 -30.10 -3.34
N ILE A 415 -9.87 -30.79 -4.04
CA ILE A 415 -8.85 -30.15 -4.88
C ILE A 415 -9.51 -29.34 -6.00
N GLN A 416 -10.46 -29.94 -6.72
CA GLN A 416 -11.20 -29.25 -7.78
C GLN A 416 -11.98 -28.04 -7.24
N HIS A 417 -12.57 -28.16 -6.06
CA HIS A 417 -13.28 -27.05 -5.42
C HIS A 417 -12.33 -25.89 -5.06
N VAL A 418 -11.18 -26.17 -4.46
CA VAL A 418 -10.20 -25.13 -4.10
C VAL A 418 -9.61 -24.48 -5.35
N ARG A 419 -9.31 -25.27 -6.38
CA ARG A 419 -8.77 -24.78 -7.67
C ARG A 419 -9.79 -23.94 -8.45
N GLY A 420 -11.07 -24.32 -8.41
CA GLY A 420 -12.16 -23.58 -9.06
C GLY A 420 -12.66 -22.38 -8.25
N GLY A 421 -12.31 -22.30 -6.96
CA GLY A 421 -12.71 -21.23 -6.06
C GLY A 421 -11.79 -20.00 -6.10
N LYS A 422 -12.06 -19.04 -5.21
CA LYS A 422 -11.11 -17.95 -4.95
C LYS A 422 -9.88 -18.55 -4.26
N PRO A 423 -8.65 -18.30 -4.75
CA PRO A 423 -7.44 -18.91 -4.19
C PRO A 423 -7.36 -18.61 -2.69
N PRO A 424 -6.82 -19.53 -1.86
CA PRO A 424 -6.72 -19.37 -0.41
C PRO A 424 -5.56 -18.43 -0.04
N LEU A 425 -5.50 -17.29 -0.71
CA LEU A 425 -4.49 -16.26 -0.59
C LEU A 425 -5.18 -14.89 -0.62
N GLU A 426 -4.95 -14.11 0.43
CA GLU A 426 -5.48 -12.76 0.56
C GLU A 426 -4.35 -11.76 0.76
N MET A 427 -4.48 -10.57 0.17
CA MET A 427 -3.57 -9.45 0.39
C MET A 427 -4.30 -8.36 1.16
N LEU A 428 -3.71 -7.95 2.29
CA LEU A 428 -4.25 -6.94 3.18
C LEU A 428 -3.32 -5.73 3.23
N ASP A 429 -3.85 -4.54 2.94
CA ASP A 429 -3.15 -3.27 3.16
C ASP A 429 -3.51 -2.68 4.52
N LEU A 430 -2.51 -2.50 5.39
CA LEU A 430 -2.73 -1.94 6.73
C LEU A 430 -3.20 -0.48 6.71
N MET A 431 -2.82 0.29 5.69
CA MET A 431 -3.16 1.71 5.60
C MET A 431 -4.59 1.95 5.11
N GLU A 432 -5.16 0.97 4.40
CA GLU A 432 -6.52 1.02 3.85
C GLU A 432 -7.52 0.17 4.67
N SER A 433 -7.07 -0.44 5.77
CA SER A 433 -7.88 -1.32 6.62
C SER A 433 -8.18 -0.73 8.00
N GLU A 434 -9.07 -1.41 8.74
CA GLU A 434 -9.45 -1.04 10.12
C GLU A 434 -8.25 -1.01 11.10
N CYS A 435 -7.11 -1.60 10.71
CA CYS A 435 -5.86 -1.50 11.46
C CYS A 435 -5.45 -0.06 11.76
N THR A 436 -5.67 0.85 10.81
CA THR A 436 -5.30 2.27 10.94
C THR A 436 -6.53 3.19 11.08
N THR A 437 -7.68 2.60 11.38
CA THR A 437 -8.91 3.33 11.71
C THR A 437 -8.96 3.62 13.22
N VAL A 438 -9.14 4.89 13.57
CA VAL A 438 -9.26 5.33 14.97
C VAL A 438 -10.56 6.11 15.12
N PHE A 439 -11.48 5.61 15.96
CA PHE A 439 -12.82 6.17 16.13
C PHE A 439 -13.61 6.32 14.81
N GLY A 440 -13.48 5.34 13.91
CA GLY A 440 -14.15 5.35 12.60
C GLY A 440 -13.48 6.22 11.54
N VAL A 441 -12.37 6.90 11.86
CA VAL A 441 -11.60 7.71 10.90
C VAL A 441 -10.42 6.92 10.36
N ALA A 442 -10.38 6.69 9.05
CA ALA A 442 -9.27 6.04 8.34
C ALA A 442 -8.05 6.97 8.30
N LEU A 443 -7.15 6.86 9.28
CA LEU A 443 -5.95 7.71 9.37
C LEU A 443 -4.80 7.23 8.49
N GLY A 444 -4.79 5.95 8.10
CA GLY A 444 -3.75 5.38 7.24
C GLY A 444 -3.62 6.10 5.90
N ASP A 445 -4.73 6.28 5.18
CA ASP A 445 -4.79 7.05 3.92
C ASP A 445 -4.23 8.46 4.06
N TRP A 446 -4.59 9.14 5.14
CA TRP A 446 -4.10 10.48 5.41
C TRP A 446 -2.58 10.50 5.62
N MET A 447 -2.03 9.53 6.36
CA MET A 447 -0.58 9.39 6.55
C MET A 447 0.15 9.09 5.25
N SER A 448 -0.40 8.19 4.43
CA SER A 448 0.11 7.87 3.09
C SER A 448 0.11 9.10 2.19
N GLU A 449 -0.92 9.94 2.25
CA GLU A 449 -0.98 11.17 1.46
C GLU A 449 -0.01 12.25 1.95
N GLN A 450 0.22 12.38 3.26
CA GLN A 450 1.29 13.26 3.77
C GLN A 450 2.67 12.83 3.28
N TRP A 451 2.95 11.53 3.31
CA TRP A 451 4.17 10.96 2.75
C TRP A 451 4.30 11.32 1.28
N ASN A 452 3.28 10.99 0.47
CA ASN A 452 3.27 11.24 -0.95
C ASN A 452 3.50 12.72 -1.25
N ARG A 453 2.78 13.63 -0.58
CA ARG A 453 2.91 15.08 -0.76
C ARG A 453 4.34 15.58 -0.52
N ARG A 454 4.98 15.13 0.57
CA ARG A 454 6.39 15.51 0.87
C ARG A 454 7.35 14.92 -0.16
N GLN A 455 7.10 13.72 -0.66
CA GLN A 455 7.89 13.11 -1.73
C GLN A 455 7.78 13.90 -3.04
N ARG A 456 6.57 14.33 -3.45
CA ARG A 456 6.38 15.17 -4.65
C ARG A 456 7.11 16.51 -4.56
N ALA A 457 7.17 17.06 -3.34
CA ALA A 457 7.80 18.34 -3.07
C ALA A 457 9.33 18.25 -2.95
N GLY A 458 9.93 17.05 -2.97
CA GLY A 458 11.34 16.86 -2.66
C GLY A 458 11.70 17.25 -1.21
N ASP A 459 10.74 17.24 -0.29
CA ASP A 459 10.92 17.67 1.10
C ASP A 459 11.56 16.55 1.95
N ILE A 460 12.87 16.35 1.78
CA ILE A 460 13.65 15.32 2.48
C ILE A 460 13.64 15.53 4.00
N ALA A 461 13.67 16.78 4.47
CA ALA A 461 13.63 17.08 5.90
C ALA A 461 12.29 16.65 6.51
N GLY A 462 11.19 16.98 5.83
CA GLY A 462 9.87 16.54 6.24
C GLY A 462 9.70 15.01 6.14
N LEU A 463 10.22 14.35 5.11
CA LEU A 463 10.19 12.89 5.06
C LEU A 463 10.96 12.27 6.23
N LYS A 464 12.17 12.75 6.53
CA LYS A 464 12.95 12.29 7.71
C LYS A 464 12.17 12.46 9.03
N GLN A 465 11.41 13.54 9.16
CA GLN A 465 10.54 13.74 10.32
C GLN A 465 9.42 12.69 10.40
N LEU A 466 8.75 12.37 9.28
CA LEU A 466 7.71 11.32 9.25
C LEU A 466 8.30 9.95 9.59
N VAL A 467 9.50 9.65 9.11
CA VAL A 467 10.24 8.42 9.46
C VAL A 467 10.52 8.35 10.95
N ALA A 468 11.02 9.43 11.55
CA ALA A 468 11.25 9.51 12.98
C ALA A 468 9.96 9.34 13.82
N GLN A 469 8.80 9.58 13.21
CA GLN A 469 7.49 9.39 13.84
C GLN A 469 6.92 7.97 13.68
N GLN A 470 7.48 7.12 12.80
CA GLN A 470 7.01 5.74 12.60
C GLN A 470 6.88 4.92 13.89
N PRO A 471 7.76 5.02 14.91
CA PRO A 471 7.58 4.30 16.17
C PRO A 471 6.25 4.55 16.88
N TRP A 472 5.61 5.70 16.63
CA TRP A 472 4.32 6.04 17.24
C TRP A 472 3.16 5.28 16.62
N THR A 473 3.28 4.76 15.39
CA THR A 473 2.21 3.98 14.74
C THR A 473 1.80 2.78 15.61
N GLN A 474 2.77 2.07 16.17
CA GLN A 474 2.54 0.96 17.10
C GLN A 474 1.81 1.38 18.37
N SER A 475 2.04 2.61 18.85
CA SER A 475 1.39 3.11 20.08
C SER A 475 -0.04 3.60 19.81
N ILE A 476 -0.29 4.17 18.63
CA ILE A 476 -1.59 4.73 18.24
C ILE A 476 -2.52 3.63 17.74
N PHE A 477 -2.05 2.83 16.79
CA PHE A 477 -2.86 1.84 16.07
C PHE A 477 -2.70 0.42 16.60
N GLY A 478 -1.75 0.18 17.50
CA GLY A 478 -1.35 -1.17 17.88
C GLY A 478 -2.51 -2.04 18.38
N GLN A 479 -3.39 -1.49 19.21
CA GLN A 479 -4.53 -2.24 19.74
C GLN A 479 -5.60 -2.50 18.67
N SER A 480 -5.95 -1.48 17.86
CA SER A 480 -6.93 -1.63 16.77
C SER A 480 -6.46 -2.69 15.78
N CYS A 481 -5.21 -2.56 15.33
CA CYS A 481 -4.56 -3.51 14.43
C CYS A 481 -4.53 -4.92 15.02
N ARG A 482 -4.18 -5.07 16.31
CA ARG A 482 -4.18 -6.40 16.94
C ARG A 482 -5.58 -7.04 16.91
N THR A 483 -6.61 -6.31 17.32
CA THR A 483 -7.98 -6.81 17.34
C THR A 483 -8.46 -7.21 15.94
N TYR A 484 -8.24 -6.34 14.95
CA TYR A 484 -8.59 -6.63 13.56
C TYR A 484 -7.84 -7.87 13.04
N MET A 485 -6.52 -7.93 13.24
CA MET A 485 -5.71 -9.04 12.77
C MET A 485 -6.00 -10.35 13.48
N THR A 486 -6.46 -10.34 14.73
CA THR A 486 -6.91 -11.57 15.39
C THR A 486 -8.14 -12.12 14.69
N ALA A 487 -9.12 -11.27 14.32
CA ALA A 487 -10.29 -11.71 13.56
C ALA A 487 -9.90 -12.24 12.16
N VAL A 488 -8.92 -11.62 11.49
CA VAL A 488 -8.37 -12.13 10.21
C VAL A 488 -7.69 -13.48 10.42
N CYS A 489 -6.79 -13.60 11.41
CA CYS A 489 -6.04 -14.82 11.68
C CYS A 489 -6.91 -15.98 12.18
N ASP A 490 -8.04 -15.69 12.83
CA ASP A 490 -9.04 -16.69 13.26
C ASP A 490 -10.03 -17.08 12.15
N GLY A 491 -9.92 -16.48 10.96
CA GLY A 491 -10.80 -16.76 9.81
C GLY A 491 -12.16 -16.10 9.88
N MET A 492 -12.39 -15.17 10.81
CA MET A 492 -13.69 -14.50 10.99
C MET A 492 -13.98 -13.46 9.90
N ASN A 493 -12.94 -12.84 9.36
CA ASN A 493 -13.05 -11.77 8.35
C ASN A 493 -12.60 -12.20 6.95
N SER A 494 -12.26 -13.47 6.77
CA SER A 494 -11.65 -14.00 5.55
C SER A 494 -12.39 -15.26 5.06
N HIS A 495 -11.74 -16.14 4.29
CA HIS A 495 -12.26 -17.38 3.69
C HIS A 495 -12.85 -18.42 4.68
N GLY A 496 -13.18 -18.04 5.91
CA GLY A 496 -13.68 -18.94 6.97
C GLY A 496 -12.63 -19.87 7.56
N LEU A 497 -11.41 -19.81 7.04
CA LEU A 497 -10.28 -20.64 7.45
C LEU A 497 -9.31 -19.81 8.29
N PRO A 498 -8.78 -20.37 9.40
CA PRO A 498 -7.73 -19.69 10.15
C PRO A 498 -6.48 -19.57 9.28
N VAL A 499 -5.77 -18.45 9.41
CA VAL A 499 -4.52 -18.21 8.68
C VAL A 499 -3.47 -19.21 9.16
N THR A 500 -2.86 -19.94 8.24
CA THR A 500 -1.75 -20.86 8.55
C THR A 500 -0.40 -20.21 8.31
N ARG A 501 -0.32 -19.30 7.33
CA ARG A 501 0.89 -18.56 6.99
C ARG A 501 0.61 -17.08 6.75
N LEU A 502 1.42 -16.24 7.37
CA LEU A 502 1.37 -14.79 7.22
C LEU A 502 2.68 -14.29 6.62
N TYR A 503 2.61 -13.74 5.42
CA TYR A 503 3.71 -13.00 4.83
C TYR A 503 3.52 -11.52 5.16
N THR A 504 4.60 -10.81 5.44
CA THR A 504 4.55 -9.35 5.48
C THR A 504 5.73 -8.72 4.77
N THR A 505 5.46 -7.68 3.98
CA THR A 505 6.47 -6.95 3.20
C THR A 505 6.82 -5.59 3.84
N GLN A 506 6.37 -5.35 5.07
CA GLN A 506 6.50 -4.07 5.73
C GLN A 506 6.68 -4.24 7.26
N PRO A 507 7.43 -3.34 7.93
CA PRO A 507 7.71 -3.49 9.36
C PRO A 507 6.77 -2.70 10.29
N LEU A 508 5.81 -1.92 9.77
CA LEU A 508 4.86 -1.18 10.61
C LEU A 508 3.93 -2.16 11.32
N LEU A 509 3.57 -1.85 12.56
CA LEU A 509 2.65 -2.64 13.37
C LEU A 509 3.07 -4.12 13.54
N LEU A 510 4.34 -4.46 13.26
CA LEU A 510 4.83 -5.84 13.30
C LEU A 510 4.58 -6.51 14.66
N GLN A 511 4.69 -5.77 15.76
CA GLN A 511 4.35 -6.32 17.07
C GLN A 511 2.86 -6.70 17.16
N SER A 512 1.96 -5.86 16.64
CA SER A 512 0.53 -6.17 16.61
C SER A 512 0.22 -7.36 15.72
N LEU A 513 0.87 -7.50 14.55
CA LEU A 513 0.70 -8.65 13.67
C LEU A 513 1.10 -9.95 14.38
N LEU A 514 2.26 -9.94 15.05
CA LEU A 514 2.74 -11.07 15.81
C LEU A 514 1.83 -11.39 16.99
N ASP A 515 1.42 -10.40 17.78
CA ASP A 515 0.56 -10.62 18.95
C ASP A 515 -0.86 -11.10 18.56
N ALA A 516 -1.33 -10.75 17.36
CA ALA A 516 -2.68 -11.04 16.89
C ALA A 516 -2.87 -12.47 16.40
N CYS A 517 -1.88 -13.00 15.68
CA CYS A 517 -1.94 -14.34 15.13
C CYS A 517 -1.49 -15.35 16.18
N SER A 518 -2.15 -16.50 16.26
CA SER A 518 -1.81 -17.49 17.29
C SER A 518 -0.40 -18.07 17.08
N SER A 519 0.11 -18.78 18.09
CA SER A 519 1.35 -19.57 17.97
C SER A 519 1.31 -20.66 16.90
N LYS A 520 0.19 -20.86 16.20
CA LYS A 520 0.08 -21.81 15.10
C LYS A 520 0.57 -21.22 13.78
N VAL A 521 0.48 -19.91 13.60
CA VAL A 521 0.79 -19.21 12.34
C VAL A 521 2.30 -19.05 12.16
N GLN A 522 2.81 -19.40 10.98
CA GLN A 522 4.16 -19.02 10.55
C GLN A 522 4.16 -17.60 10.01
N VAL A 523 5.13 -16.79 10.42
CA VAL A 523 5.25 -15.39 10.00
C VAL A 523 6.55 -15.16 9.25
N ASP A 524 6.47 -14.81 7.98
CA ASP A 524 7.59 -14.57 7.09
C ASP A 524 7.67 -13.07 6.74
N LEU A 525 8.70 -12.37 7.22
CA LEU A 525 8.93 -10.96 6.91
C LEU A 525 9.92 -10.81 5.75
N PHE A 526 9.45 -10.28 4.63
CA PHE A 526 10.26 -9.96 3.46
C PHE A 526 10.76 -8.52 3.53
N MET A 527 12.08 -8.35 3.56
CA MET A 527 12.70 -7.04 3.44
C MET A 527 12.51 -6.49 2.03
N THR A 528 11.91 -5.31 1.94
CA THR A 528 11.69 -4.57 0.69
C THR A 528 12.69 -3.43 0.52
N ASP A 529 13.74 -3.40 1.33
CA ASP A 529 14.88 -2.49 1.24
C ASP A 529 16.17 -3.30 1.38
N LEU A 530 17.29 -2.74 0.91
CA LEU A 530 18.58 -3.41 0.95
C LEU A 530 19.12 -3.45 2.39
N PRO A 531 19.67 -4.60 2.81
CA PRO A 531 20.09 -4.86 4.19
C PRO A 531 21.34 -4.06 4.59
N THR A 532 21.10 -2.79 4.93
CA THR A 532 22.12 -1.83 5.36
C THR A 532 21.80 -1.27 6.73
N THR A 533 22.78 -0.71 7.43
CA THR A 533 22.57 -0.11 8.75
C THR A 533 21.49 0.98 8.79
N GLU A 534 21.20 1.57 7.64
CA GLU A 534 20.25 2.65 7.43
C GLU A 534 18.81 2.14 7.19
N ALA A 535 18.58 0.84 6.97
CA ALA A 535 17.26 0.20 6.95
C ALA A 535 16.66 0.07 8.37
N VAL A 536 16.74 1.18 9.13
CA VAL A 536 16.38 1.26 10.55
C VAL A 536 14.91 0.97 10.81
N HIS A 537 14.04 1.23 9.83
CA HIS A 537 12.60 0.95 9.91
C HIS A 537 12.31 -0.55 9.95
N PHE A 538 13.16 -1.41 9.37
CA PHE A 538 13.09 -2.86 9.57
C PHE A 538 13.80 -3.29 10.86
N PHE A 539 15.04 -2.85 11.04
CA PHE A 539 15.90 -3.39 12.09
C PHE A 539 15.52 -2.93 13.51
N GLN A 540 15.06 -1.69 13.69
CA GLN A 540 14.69 -1.22 15.03
C GLN A 540 13.45 -1.93 15.60
N PRO A 541 12.34 -2.09 14.85
CA PRO A 541 11.22 -2.90 15.33
C PRO A 541 11.62 -4.33 15.68
N LEU A 542 12.43 -4.99 14.84
CA LEU A 542 12.91 -6.35 15.09
C LEU A 542 13.73 -6.44 16.39
N LYS A 543 14.68 -5.52 16.61
CA LYS A 543 15.45 -5.48 17.88
C LYS A 543 14.58 -5.25 19.11
N ARG A 544 13.55 -4.42 19.01
CA ARG A 544 12.61 -4.20 20.12
C ARG A 544 11.78 -5.44 20.42
N LEU A 545 11.47 -6.23 19.39
CA LEU A 545 10.78 -7.50 19.52
C LEU A 545 11.67 -8.53 20.22
N GLU A 546 12.98 -8.59 19.94
CA GLU A 546 13.92 -9.54 20.59
C GLU A 546 13.76 -9.59 22.13
N ALA A 547 13.58 -8.43 22.77
CA ALA A 547 13.41 -8.30 24.22
C ALA A 547 12.02 -8.75 24.73
N LYS A 548 11.01 -8.81 23.86
CA LYS A 548 9.60 -9.08 24.21
C LYS A 548 9.06 -10.39 23.65
N LEU A 549 9.74 -10.99 22.66
CA LEU A 549 9.29 -12.21 22.02
C LEU A 549 9.28 -13.34 23.05
N SER A 550 8.08 -13.85 23.32
CA SER A 550 7.90 -15.11 24.05
C SER A 550 8.72 -16.22 23.39
N SER A 551 9.06 -17.26 24.15
CA SER A 551 9.77 -18.45 23.64
C SER A 551 9.09 -19.09 22.42
N VAL A 552 7.79 -18.80 22.23
CA VAL A 552 6.95 -19.34 21.18
C VAL A 552 7.22 -18.70 19.82
N TRP A 553 7.38 -17.36 19.74
CA TRP A 553 7.62 -16.68 18.47
C TRP A 553 9.01 -16.90 17.90
N ARG A 554 9.99 -17.18 18.78
CA ARG A 554 11.36 -17.55 18.40
C ARG A 554 11.47 -18.84 17.57
N ARG A 555 10.37 -19.54 17.30
CA ARG A 555 10.37 -20.73 16.45
C ARG A 555 9.62 -20.56 15.12
N LYS A 556 8.84 -19.49 14.95
CA LYS A 556 7.90 -19.35 13.82
C LYS A 556 7.97 -18.04 13.05
N PHE A 557 8.85 -17.13 13.48
CA PHE A 557 9.15 -15.91 12.75
C PHE A 557 10.37 -16.12 11.87
N TYR A 558 10.31 -15.73 10.59
CA TYR A 558 11.41 -15.83 9.64
C TYR A 558 11.64 -14.51 8.94
N LEU A 559 12.91 -14.13 8.78
CA LEU A 559 13.33 -12.92 8.09
C LEU A 559 13.92 -13.30 6.72
N HIS A 560 13.29 -12.82 5.66
CA HIS A 560 13.73 -12.98 4.28
C HIS A 560 14.41 -11.69 3.82
N SER A 561 15.67 -11.77 3.41
CA SER A 561 16.45 -10.61 2.98
C SER A 561 17.51 -11.02 1.97
N LEU A 562 17.93 -10.08 1.14
CA LEU A 562 19.20 -10.21 0.42
C LEU A 562 20.38 -10.35 1.39
N PRO A 563 21.55 -10.84 0.94
CA PRO A 563 22.77 -10.79 1.72
C PRO A 563 23.24 -9.33 1.94
N PRO A 564 23.67 -8.95 3.16
CA PRO A 564 24.30 -7.66 3.40
C PRO A 564 25.62 -7.52 2.63
N PRO A 565 26.15 -6.29 2.48
CA PRO A 565 27.41 -6.07 1.77
C PRO A 565 28.61 -6.84 2.34
N ALA A 566 28.54 -7.27 3.59
CA ALA A 566 29.50 -8.14 4.27
C ALA A 566 28.81 -8.91 5.41
N GLY A 567 29.34 -10.08 5.78
CA GLY A 567 28.94 -10.82 6.99
C GLY A 567 27.71 -11.73 6.89
N GLY A 568 27.01 -11.78 5.75
CA GLY A 568 25.93 -12.75 5.51
C GLY A 568 24.84 -12.77 6.58
N ARG A 569 24.39 -13.98 6.98
CA ARG A 569 23.36 -14.16 8.03
C ARG A 569 23.79 -13.63 9.39
N GLN A 570 25.09 -13.69 9.72
CA GLN A 570 25.60 -13.21 11.01
C GLN A 570 25.39 -11.70 11.17
N GLU A 571 25.64 -10.93 10.11
CA GLU A 571 25.43 -9.49 10.13
C GLU A 571 23.95 -9.14 10.21
N LEU A 572 23.08 -9.84 9.48
CA LEU A 572 21.63 -9.66 9.60
C LEU A 572 21.13 -9.99 11.00
N ALA A 573 21.62 -11.06 11.63
CA ALA A 573 21.27 -11.40 13.01
C ALA A 573 21.68 -10.29 13.98
N ARG A 574 22.88 -9.72 13.82
CA ARG A 574 23.37 -8.58 14.63
C ARG A 574 22.53 -7.31 14.42
N LEU A 575 22.09 -7.07 13.18
CA LEU A 575 21.27 -5.91 12.82
C LEU A 575 19.81 -6.05 13.24
N SER A 576 19.24 -7.25 13.20
CA SER A 576 17.81 -7.47 13.46
C SER A 576 17.50 -8.00 14.87
N GLY A 577 18.44 -8.67 15.52
CA GLY A 577 18.16 -9.47 16.73
C GLY A 577 17.52 -10.83 16.42
N VAL A 578 17.31 -11.17 15.14
CA VAL A 578 16.73 -12.46 14.72
C VAL A 578 17.82 -13.54 14.73
N PRO A 579 17.57 -14.73 15.31
CA PRO A 579 18.51 -15.85 15.27
C PRO A 579 18.90 -16.24 13.84
N GLN A 580 20.18 -16.61 13.63
CA GLN A 580 20.68 -16.93 12.28
C GLN A 580 19.90 -18.06 11.58
N GLY A 581 19.40 -19.04 12.33
CA GLY A 581 18.59 -20.14 11.78
C GLY A 581 17.19 -19.72 11.31
N GLN A 582 16.78 -18.48 11.59
CA GLN A 582 15.50 -17.90 11.17
C GLN A 582 15.68 -16.83 10.09
N ILE A 583 16.88 -16.74 9.49
CA ILE A 583 17.19 -15.77 8.44
C ILE A 583 17.41 -16.51 7.13
N TYR A 584 16.55 -16.25 6.15
CA TYR A 584 16.68 -16.72 4.78
C TYR A 584 17.38 -15.65 3.94
N LEU A 585 18.49 -16.05 3.31
CA LEU A 585 19.18 -15.22 2.33
C LEU A 585 18.57 -15.47 0.97
N GLU A 586 17.75 -14.54 0.53
CA GLU A 586 17.13 -14.58 -0.79
C GLU A 586 18.14 -14.22 -1.87
N GLN A 587 17.98 -14.81 -3.05
CA GLN A 587 18.74 -14.42 -4.24
C GLN A 587 18.30 -13.06 -4.76
N PHE A 588 16.98 -12.82 -4.73
CA PHE A 588 16.34 -11.59 -5.19
C PHE A 588 15.34 -11.10 -4.14
N MET A 589 15.14 -9.78 -4.09
CA MET A 589 13.95 -9.23 -3.42
C MET A 589 12.69 -9.73 -4.12
N PRO A 590 11.48 -9.60 -3.54
CA PRO A 590 10.21 -9.95 -4.18
C PRO A 590 9.87 -8.99 -5.34
N VAL A 591 10.74 -8.95 -6.36
CA VAL A 591 10.60 -8.18 -7.60
C VAL A 591 9.80 -8.98 -8.61
N ASN A 592 9.31 -8.32 -9.66
CA ASN A 592 8.60 -9.00 -10.72
C ASN A 592 9.52 -10.06 -11.38
N ARG A 593 9.00 -11.27 -11.61
CA ARG A 593 9.77 -12.40 -12.17
C ARG A 593 10.40 -12.09 -13.54
N ALA A 594 9.87 -11.11 -14.29
CA ALA A 594 10.50 -10.66 -15.53
C ALA A 594 11.91 -10.07 -15.32
N PHE A 595 12.21 -9.52 -14.14
CA PHE A 595 13.54 -9.01 -13.83
C PHE A 595 14.57 -10.11 -13.59
N THR A 596 14.14 -11.25 -13.04
CA THR A 596 15.03 -12.37 -12.68
C THR A 596 15.21 -13.39 -13.80
N LYS A 597 14.26 -13.49 -14.73
CA LYS A 597 14.38 -14.33 -15.93
C LYS A 597 15.32 -13.69 -16.96
N PRO A 598 16.39 -14.38 -17.42
CA PRO A 598 17.42 -13.79 -18.30
C PRO A 598 16.89 -13.15 -19.59
N THR A 599 15.86 -13.73 -20.20
CA THR A 599 15.32 -13.33 -21.52
C THR A 599 13.96 -12.65 -21.46
N ALA A 600 13.41 -12.40 -20.25
CA ALA A 600 12.04 -11.92 -20.12
C ALA A 600 11.87 -10.41 -20.32
N LEU A 601 12.96 -9.63 -20.26
CA LEU A 601 12.95 -8.20 -20.56
C LEU A 601 14.07 -7.91 -21.58
N PRO A 602 13.87 -6.93 -22.47
CA PRO A 602 14.89 -6.51 -23.43
C PRO A 602 16.17 -6.06 -22.71
N GLN A 603 17.31 -6.22 -23.36
CA GLN A 603 18.63 -5.81 -22.86
C GLN A 603 19.12 -4.52 -23.55
N PRO A 604 20.07 -3.78 -22.94
CA PRO A 604 20.76 -2.68 -23.61
C PRO A 604 21.34 -3.11 -24.97
N GLY A 605 21.17 -2.27 -25.99
CA GLY A 605 21.62 -2.57 -27.35
C GLY A 605 20.76 -3.57 -28.15
N GLU A 606 19.65 -4.06 -27.63
CA GLU A 606 18.71 -4.89 -28.41
C GLU A 606 17.73 -4.03 -29.23
N MET A 607 17.31 -4.54 -30.40
CA MET A 607 16.18 -3.96 -31.11
C MET A 607 14.89 -4.25 -30.35
N PHE A 608 14.09 -3.23 -30.05
CA PHE A 608 12.89 -3.40 -29.25
C PHE A 608 11.78 -2.42 -29.66
N ALA A 609 10.55 -2.92 -29.80
CA ALA A 609 9.38 -2.11 -30.10
C ALA A 609 8.65 -1.75 -28.79
N LEU A 610 8.97 -0.59 -28.23
CA LEU A 610 8.43 -0.13 -26.96
C LEU A 610 7.02 0.46 -27.13
N LYS A 611 6.01 -0.18 -26.54
CA LYS A 611 4.62 0.27 -26.62
C LYS A 611 4.25 1.12 -25.40
N PHE A 612 3.77 2.33 -25.64
CA PHE A 612 3.27 3.23 -24.60
C PHE A 612 1.74 3.17 -24.51
N LYS A 613 1.20 3.26 -23.29
CA LYS A 613 -0.24 3.43 -23.03
C LYS A 613 -0.52 4.89 -22.68
N ALA A 614 -1.15 5.62 -23.59
CA ALA A 614 -1.59 6.98 -23.34
C ALA A 614 -2.61 7.03 -22.19
N GLN A 615 -2.43 7.95 -21.25
CA GLN A 615 -3.36 8.20 -20.15
C GLN A 615 -3.93 9.63 -20.17
N LEU A 616 -3.46 10.47 -21.10
CA LEU A 616 -3.92 11.82 -21.37
C LEU A 616 -4.19 11.99 -22.88
N PRO A 617 -5.18 12.79 -23.30
CA PRO A 617 -5.37 13.11 -24.71
C PRO A 617 -4.11 13.71 -25.37
N LEU A 618 -3.43 14.63 -24.65
CA LEU A 618 -2.16 15.19 -25.09
C LEU A 618 -1.06 14.13 -25.27
N GLU A 619 -1.07 13.09 -24.43
CA GLU A 619 -0.12 11.98 -24.53
C GLU A 619 -0.44 11.07 -25.73
N GLU A 620 -1.72 10.83 -26.01
CA GLU A 620 -2.14 10.10 -27.20
C GLU A 620 -1.68 10.80 -28.49
N ASP A 621 -1.91 12.10 -28.59
CA ASP A 621 -1.50 12.90 -29.75
C ASP A 621 0.04 12.92 -29.91
N PHE A 622 0.76 13.09 -28.81
CA PHE A 622 2.23 13.04 -28.81
C PHE A 622 2.76 11.67 -29.26
N LEU A 623 2.22 10.58 -28.71
CA LEU A 623 2.63 9.22 -29.05
C LEU A 623 2.27 8.84 -30.49
N ARG A 624 1.17 9.35 -31.03
CA ARG A 624 0.80 9.18 -32.45
C ARG A 624 1.83 9.83 -33.37
N GLN A 625 2.33 11.01 -33.01
CA GLN A 625 3.37 11.72 -33.78
C GLN A 625 4.74 11.05 -33.66
N LEU A 626 5.10 10.59 -32.45
CA LEU A 626 6.36 9.89 -32.20
C LEU A 626 6.44 8.52 -32.90
N GLY A 627 5.29 7.88 -33.09
CA GLY A 627 5.17 6.49 -33.53
C GLY A 627 5.08 5.56 -32.32
N ASN A 628 3.94 4.89 -32.15
CA ASN A 628 3.67 3.95 -31.07
C ASN A 628 3.19 2.60 -31.65
N PRO A 629 3.97 1.51 -31.56
CA PRO A 629 5.17 1.36 -30.73
C PRO A 629 6.38 2.15 -31.25
N LEU A 630 7.19 2.64 -30.32
CA LEU A 630 8.47 3.29 -30.60
C LEU A 630 9.52 2.21 -30.89
N LEU A 631 10.04 2.19 -32.12
CA LEU A 631 11.07 1.23 -32.51
C LEU A 631 12.47 1.73 -32.11
N LEU A 632 13.06 1.09 -31.10
CA LEU A 632 14.42 1.34 -30.62
C LEU A 632 15.39 0.43 -31.38
N GLN A 633 16.42 1.01 -32.00
CA GLN A 633 17.45 0.27 -32.72
C GLN A 633 18.59 -0.16 -31.77
N PRO A 634 19.41 -1.16 -32.15
CA PRO A 634 20.58 -1.56 -31.38
C PRO A 634 21.57 -0.43 -31.08
N GLN A 635 21.80 0.44 -32.06
CA GLN A 635 22.72 1.58 -31.93
C GLN A 635 22.15 2.75 -31.13
N ASP A 636 20.84 2.77 -30.87
CA ASP A 636 20.21 3.86 -30.13
C ASP A 636 20.55 3.77 -28.63
N GLU A 637 20.93 4.90 -28.05
CA GLU A 637 21.17 5.03 -26.61
C GLU A 637 19.88 5.40 -25.90
N VAL A 638 19.51 4.64 -24.88
CA VAL A 638 18.26 4.80 -24.13
C VAL A 638 18.59 5.20 -22.70
N ILE A 639 18.17 6.40 -22.31
CA ILE A 639 18.27 6.92 -20.95
C ILE A 639 16.87 6.91 -20.33
N LEU A 640 16.68 6.17 -19.24
CA LEU A 640 15.43 6.18 -18.47
C LEU A 640 15.57 7.03 -17.22
N VAL A 641 14.73 8.06 -17.07
CA VAL A 641 14.60 8.87 -15.85
C VAL A 641 13.32 8.48 -15.12
N MET A 642 13.46 7.74 -14.01
CA MET A 642 12.36 7.20 -13.22
C MET A 642 12.58 7.51 -11.72
N LEU A 643 12.10 8.67 -11.28
CA LEU A 643 12.32 9.17 -9.91
C LEU A 643 11.25 8.68 -8.90
N GLY A 644 10.70 7.49 -9.13
CA GLY A 644 9.63 6.89 -8.33
C GLY A 644 8.22 7.30 -8.77
N SER A 645 7.20 6.82 -8.04
CA SER A 645 5.78 7.09 -8.33
C SER A 645 5.33 8.51 -7.98
N GLN A 646 6.11 9.19 -7.14
CA GLN A 646 5.91 10.57 -6.72
C GLN A 646 7.14 11.43 -7.08
N PRO A 647 7.46 11.60 -8.38
CA PRO A 647 8.68 12.29 -8.80
C PRO A 647 8.63 13.78 -8.48
N THR A 648 9.76 14.37 -8.08
CA THR A 648 9.89 15.82 -7.95
C THR A 648 9.91 16.46 -9.34
N ALA A 649 8.87 17.24 -9.67
CA ALA A 649 8.67 17.78 -11.02
C ALA A 649 9.88 18.58 -11.53
N SER A 650 10.47 19.42 -10.68
CA SER A 650 11.67 20.20 -11.03
C SER A 650 12.91 19.35 -11.30
N ALA A 651 13.02 18.17 -10.68
CA ALA A 651 14.12 17.25 -10.94
C ALA A 651 13.98 16.61 -12.33
N VAL A 652 12.78 16.14 -12.69
CA VAL A 652 12.48 15.57 -14.02
C VAL A 652 12.74 16.61 -15.11
N GLU A 653 12.22 17.83 -14.94
CA GLU A 653 12.49 18.94 -15.86
C GLU A 653 13.98 19.26 -15.96
N GLY A 654 14.69 19.27 -14.83
CA GLY A 654 16.13 19.50 -14.79
C GLY A 654 16.91 18.47 -15.62
N TYR A 655 16.57 17.18 -15.51
CA TYR A 655 17.18 16.15 -16.34
C TYR A 655 16.83 16.29 -17.81
N ALA A 656 15.57 16.59 -18.15
CA ALA A 656 15.15 16.83 -19.52
C ALA A 656 15.98 17.95 -20.17
N ARG A 657 16.13 19.10 -19.49
CA ARG A 657 16.94 20.23 -19.96
C ARG A 657 18.42 19.90 -20.06
N ALA A 658 18.97 19.20 -19.06
CA ALA A 658 20.38 18.79 -19.08
C ALA A 658 20.67 17.81 -20.24
N SER A 659 19.73 16.91 -20.56
CA SER A 659 19.84 15.96 -21.66
C SER A 659 19.95 16.64 -23.03
N LEU A 660 19.31 17.80 -23.22
CA LEU A 660 19.44 18.58 -24.47
C LEU A 660 20.85 19.13 -24.69
N SER A 661 21.68 19.19 -23.63
CA SER A 661 23.08 19.63 -23.69
C SER A 661 24.07 18.48 -23.88
N LEU A 662 23.59 17.24 -24.06
CA LEU A 662 24.46 16.10 -24.31
C LEU A 662 25.08 16.18 -25.72
N PRO A 663 26.29 15.65 -25.91
CA PRO A 663 26.93 15.61 -27.24
C PRO A 663 26.07 14.88 -28.26
N LYS A 664 26.09 15.36 -29.52
CA LYS A 664 25.40 14.69 -30.62
C LYS A 664 26.01 13.31 -30.89
N LEU A 665 25.16 12.35 -31.23
CA LEU A 665 25.58 11.02 -31.71
C LEU A 665 25.65 11.06 -33.24
N GLU A 666 26.70 10.48 -33.85
CA GLU A 666 26.92 10.61 -35.31
C GLU A 666 25.95 9.78 -36.16
N SER A 667 25.55 8.59 -35.70
CA SER A 667 24.76 7.62 -36.47
C SER A 667 23.58 7.01 -35.69
N ALA A 668 23.29 7.53 -34.50
CA ALA A 668 22.29 6.99 -33.59
C ALA A 668 21.40 8.08 -32.97
N LYS A 669 20.22 7.70 -32.48
CA LYS A 669 19.41 8.56 -31.64
C LYS A 669 19.68 8.26 -30.17
N ARG A 670 19.51 9.29 -29.34
CA ARG A 670 19.45 9.17 -27.89
C ARG A 670 18.01 9.39 -27.45
N TYR A 671 17.34 8.36 -26.96
CA TYR A 671 16.00 8.49 -26.39
C TYR A 671 16.10 8.72 -24.89
N VAL A 672 15.47 9.78 -24.39
CA VAL A 672 15.38 10.10 -22.96
C VAL A 672 13.95 9.91 -22.52
N LEU A 673 13.68 8.76 -21.90
CA LEU A 673 12.36 8.38 -21.41
C LEU A 673 12.14 9.04 -20.04
N LEU A 674 11.12 9.89 -19.92
CA LEU A 674 10.88 10.74 -18.73
C LEU A 674 9.57 10.35 -18.04
N ALA A 675 9.66 9.67 -16.89
CA ALA A 675 8.49 9.30 -16.10
C ALA A 675 7.91 10.52 -15.37
N CYS A 676 6.74 10.99 -15.80
CA CYS A 676 6.12 12.23 -15.31
C CYS A 676 5.18 12.02 -14.10
N GLY A 677 5.01 10.80 -13.60
CA GLY A 677 4.10 10.48 -12.50
C GLY A 677 2.67 10.18 -12.95
N LYS A 678 1.73 10.14 -11.99
CA LYS A 678 0.30 9.84 -12.26
C LYS A 678 -0.43 11.05 -12.85
N PRO A 679 -1.13 10.92 -13.99
CA PRO A 679 -1.75 12.05 -14.68
C PRO A 679 -2.92 12.68 -13.90
N ARG A 680 -3.50 11.97 -12.94
CA ARG A 680 -4.58 12.48 -12.07
C ARG A 680 -4.10 13.55 -11.07
N VAL A 681 -2.78 13.70 -10.88
CA VAL A 681 -2.21 14.76 -10.04
C VAL A 681 -1.93 15.96 -10.95
N GLU A 682 -2.55 17.11 -10.64
CA GLU A 682 -2.45 18.32 -11.46
C GLU A 682 -1.00 18.73 -11.77
N ALA A 683 -0.11 18.68 -10.77
CA ALA A 683 1.30 18.99 -10.95
C ALA A 683 1.99 18.08 -11.99
N TYR A 684 1.57 16.83 -12.12
CA TYR A 684 2.12 15.86 -13.06
C TYR A 684 1.51 15.97 -14.45
N ALA A 685 0.21 16.31 -14.56
CA ALA A 685 -0.39 16.68 -15.83
C ALA A 685 0.32 17.91 -16.43
N LYS A 686 0.62 18.92 -15.59
CA LYS A 686 1.40 20.09 -15.98
C LYS A 686 2.83 19.73 -16.37
N LEU A 687 3.53 18.94 -15.55
CA LEU A 687 4.87 18.45 -15.86
C LEU A 687 4.91 17.75 -17.21
N TYR A 688 3.95 16.86 -17.48
CA TYR A 688 3.86 16.17 -18.76
C TYR A 688 3.72 17.15 -19.93
N ALA A 689 2.82 18.13 -19.82
CA ALA A 689 2.63 19.16 -20.85
C ALA A 689 3.91 19.99 -21.07
N ASP A 690 4.61 20.35 -19.98
CA ASP A 690 5.89 21.04 -20.05
C ASP A 690 6.97 20.19 -20.76
N MET A 691 7.00 18.87 -20.51
CA MET A 691 7.93 17.95 -21.16
C MET A 691 7.60 17.75 -22.64
N VAL A 692 6.32 17.70 -23.03
CA VAL A 692 5.92 17.66 -24.45
C VAL A 692 6.37 18.92 -25.18
N ARG A 693 6.26 20.11 -24.54
CA ARG A 693 6.80 21.36 -25.12
C ARG A 693 8.32 21.27 -25.31
N LEU A 694 9.07 20.81 -24.30
CA LEU A 694 10.52 20.62 -24.43
C LEU A 694 10.89 19.58 -25.49
N ALA A 695 10.11 18.51 -25.63
CA ALA A 695 10.33 17.50 -26.66
C ALA A 695 10.21 18.09 -28.07
N LYS A 696 9.21 18.96 -28.29
CA LYS A 696 9.06 19.70 -29.57
C LYS A 696 10.22 20.65 -29.83
N GLU A 697 10.72 21.33 -28.79
CA GLU A 697 11.91 22.19 -28.89
C GLU A 697 13.18 21.41 -29.25
N SER A 698 13.20 20.10 -28.99
CA SER A 698 14.32 19.20 -29.30
C SER A 698 14.25 18.54 -30.69
N GLU A 699 13.20 18.83 -31.47
CA GLU A 699 13.04 18.32 -32.84
C GLU A 699 14.24 18.74 -33.71
N GLY A 700 14.77 17.80 -34.49
CA GLY A 700 15.97 18.00 -35.30
C GLY A 700 17.31 17.82 -34.57
N THR A 701 17.29 17.50 -33.27
CA THR A 701 18.49 17.05 -32.55
C THR A 701 18.60 15.52 -32.55
N THR A 702 19.76 14.99 -32.17
CA THR A 702 19.95 13.54 -31.99
C THR A 702 19.35 13.05 -30.68
N THR A 703 18.90 13.95 -29.79
CA THR A 703 18.31 13.63 -28.49
C THR A 703 16.80 13.80 -28.57
N VAL A 704 16.06 12.71 -28.38
CA VAL A 704 14.59 12.69 -28.41
C VAL A 704 14.07 12.53 -26.99
N LEU A 705 13.37 13.54 -26.48
CA LEU A 705 12.69 13.44 -25.19
C LEU A 705 11.34 12.73 -25.36
N VAL A 706 11.08 11.72 -24.51
CA VAL A 706 9.85 10.93 -24.55
C VAL A 706 9.21 10.94 -23.16
N PRO A 707 8.37 11.94 -22.83
CA PRO A 707 7.59 11.90 -21.60
C PRO A 707 6.51 10.83 -21.64
N PHE A 708 6.26 10.20 -20.49
CA PHE A 708 5.16 9.25 -20.31
C PHE A 708 4.56 9.33 -18.90
N THR A 709 3.33 8.86 -18.72
CA THR A 709 2.62 8.91 -17.45
C THR A 709 2.20 7.54 -16.91
N GLY A 710 2.28 7.37 -15.59
CA GLY A 710 1.54 6.37 -14.79
C GLY A 710 1.54 4.89 -15.21
N GLN A 711 2.45 4.42 -16.06
CA GLN A 711 2.47 3.05 -16.59
C GLN A 711 3.64 2.22 -16.04
N ASP A 712 3.57 0.90 -16.21
CA ASP A 712 4.66 -0.02 -15.90
C ASP A 712 5.90 0.30 -16.77
N ALA A 713 7.07 0.33 -16.14
CA ALA A 713 8.33 0.71 -16.76
C ALA A 713 9.33 -0.45 -16.86
N LYS A 714 8.94 -1.70 -16.57
CA LYS A 714 9.85 -2.85 -16.56
C LYS A 714 10.61 -3.06 -17.88
N GLU A 715 9.93 -2.94 -19.01
CA GLU A 715 10.55 -3.09 -20.35
C GLU A 715 11.51 -1.93 -20.65
N MET A 716 11.15 -0.71 -20.24
CA MET A 716 12.01 0.46 -20.34
C MET A 716 13.26 0.31 -19.48
N LEU A 717 13.09 -0.19 -18.25
CA LEU A 717 14.19 -0.43 -17.31
C LEU A 717 15.12 -1.53 -17.82
N GLY A 718 14.57 -2.59 -18.43
CA GLY A 718 15.35 -3.63 -19.10
C GLY A 718 16.20 -3.06 -20.23
N ARG A 719 15.55 -2.40 -21.21
CA ARG A 719 16.19 -1.89 -22.43
C ARG A 719 17.15 -0.72 -22.18
N ALA A 720 16.96 0.08 -21.13
CA ALA A 720 17.77 1.28 -20.93
C ALA A 720 19.26 1.00 -20.78
N ASP A 721 20.09 1.74 -21.53
CA ASP A 721 21.54 1.76 -21.42
C ASP A 721 21.98 2.52 -20.16
N ILE A 722 21.24 3.59 -19.82
CA ILE A 722 21.45 4.40 -18.61
C ILE A 722 20.14 4.51 -17.85
N THR A 723 20.18 4.24 -16.55
CA THR A 723 19.03 4.45 -15.66
C THR A 723 19.33 5.55 -14.66
N ILE A 724 18.40 6.48 -14.48
CA ILE A 724 18.43 7.51 -13.44
C ILE A 724 17.23 7.25 -12.55
N THR A 725 17.47 6.67 -11.39
CA THR A 725 16.40 6.26 -10.46
C THR A 725 16.61 6.88 -9.08
N ARG A 726 15.54 6.98 -8.31
CA ARG A 726 15.71 7.06 -6.84
C ARG A 726 16.03 5.66 -6.33
N SER A 727 16.85 5.58 -5.29
CA SER A 727 17.21 4.32 -4.61
C SER A 727 16.08 3.78 -3.70
N GLY A 728 14.83 3.82 -4.18
CA GLY A 728 13.71 3.16 -3.51
C GLY A 728 13.92 1.65 -3.47
N GLY A 729 13.51 0.99 -2.39
CA GLY A 729 13.90 -0.40 -2.12
C GLY A 729 13.55 -1.40 -3.23
N MET A 730 12.33 -1.37 -3.76
CA MET A 730 11.94 -2.26 -4.87
C MET A 730 12.71 -1.97 -6.16
N THR A 731 12.84 -0.70 -6.56
CA THR A 731 13.63 -0.33 -7.73
C THR A 731 15.09 -0.72 -7.59
N ALA A 732 15.66 -0.61 -6.38
CA ALA A 732 17.01 -1.08 -6.10
C ALA A 732 17.13 -2.61 -6.26
N GLY A 733 16.13 -3.36 -5.80
CA GLY A 733 16.04 -4.81 -6.03
C GLY A 733 15.94 -5.18 -7.51
N GLU A 734 15.12 -4.46 -8.28
CA GLU A 734 14.95 -4.67 -9.73
C GLU A 734 16.26 -4.42 -10.48
N LEU A 735 16.96 -3.33 -10.15
CA LEU A 735 18.27 -3.01 -10.73
C LEU A 735 19.32 -4.07 -10.39
N LEU A 736 19.35 -4.57 -9.15
CA LEU A 736 20.23 -5.69 -8.79
C LEU A 736 19.91 -6.95 -9.58
N ALA A 737 18.62 -7.28 -9.75
CA ALA A 737 18.19 -8.43 -10.53
C ALA A 737 18.63 -8.32 -12.00
N LEU A 738 18.44 -7.15 -12.63
CA LEU A 738 18.93 -6.86 -13.98
C LEU A 738 20.45 -7.08 -14.10
N ARG A 739 21.22 -6.61 -13.12
CA ARG A 739 22.70 -6.73 -13.13
C ARG A 739 23.19 -8.18 -13.03
N THR A 740 22.37 -9.13 -12.58
CA THR A 740 22.75 -10.56 -12.58
C THR A 740 22.75 -11.19 -13.97
N ARG A 741 22.17 -10.52 -14.98
CA ARG A 741 22.23 -10.95 -16.37
C ARG A 741 23.63 -10.67 -16.91
N LYS A 742 24.33 -11.71 -17.37
CA LYS A 742 25.75 -11.65 -17.74
C LYS A 742 26.09 -10.53 -18.75
N GLU A 743 25.15 -10.19 -19.62
CA GLU A 743 25.33 -9.25 -20.73
C GLU A 743 24.81 -7.83 -20.42
N ASP A 744 24.11 -7.61 -19.29
CA ASP A 744 23.54 -6.31 -18.96
C ASP A 744 24.62 -5.35 -18.43
N GLN A 745 25.15 -4.52 -19.32
CA GLN A 745 26.16 -3.50 -19.03
C GLN A 745 25.57 -2.12 -18.73
N LYS A 746 24.28 -2.02 -18.35
CA LYS A 746 23.66 -0.71 -18.08
C LYS A 746 24.40 0.09 -17.01
N GLN A 747 24.48 1.39 -17.24
CA GLN A 747 24.95 2.34 -16.24
C GLN A 747 23.82 2.72 -15.28
N MET A 748 24.08 2.63 -13.98
CA MET A 748 23.11 2.97 -12.94
C MET A 748 23.48 4.29 -12.28
N LEU A 749 22.61 5.29 -12.42
CA LEU A 749 22.73 6.59 -11.81
C LEU A 749 21.62 6.77 -10.76
N LEU A 750 22.00 7.28 -9.59
CA LEU A 750 21.12 7.43 -8.43
C LEU A 750 20.82 8.92 -8.21
N HIS A 751 19.57 9.30 -8.44
CA HIS A 751 19.10 10.65 -8.20
C HIS A 751 19.07 10.98 -6.70
N VAL A 752 19.62 12.14 -6.37
CA VAL A 752 19.55 12.77 -5.05
C VAL A 752 18.77 14.08 -5.15
N GLU A 753 17.88 14.34 -4.19
CA GLU A 753 17.22 15.64 -4.10
C GLU A 753 18.19 16.73 -3.66
N SER A 754 18.07 17.91 -4.26
CA SER A 754 18.90 19.05 -3.87
C SER A 754 18.51 19.49 -2.47
N VAL A 755 19.34 19.21 -1.46
CA VAL A 755 19.13 19.75 -0.12
C VAL A 755 19.25 21.28 -0.20
N ALA A 756 18.20 21.99 0.21
CA ALA A 756 18.18 23.45 0.23
C ALA A 756 19.24 24.06 1.17
N ASP A 757 19.89 23.24 1.98
CA ASP A 757 20.97 23.67 2.85
C ASP A 757 22.16 24.14 2.02
N LYS A 758 22.18 25.46 1.78
CA LYS A 758 23.28 26.19 1.15
C LYS A 758 24.62 25.84 1.77
N ARG A 759 24.68 25.39 3.03
CA ARG A 759 25.91 24.97 3.70
C ARG A 759 26.47 23.67 3.11
N ALA A 760 25.65 22.64 2.90
CA ALA A 760 26.07 21.39 2.28
C ALA A 760 26.55 21.65 0.84
N THR A 761 25.77 22.40 0.05
CA THR A 761 26.16 22.78 -1.32
C THR A 761 27.45 23.62 -1.35
N LYS A 762 27.66 24.50 -0.37
CA LYS A 762 28.87 25.33 -0.25
C LYS A 762 30.08 24.52 0.23
N ILE A 763 29.89 23.53 1.08
CA ILE A 763 30.93 22.57 1.47
C ILE A 763 31.35 21.75 0.26
N LEU A 764 30.38 21.26 -0.52
CA LEU A 764 30.56 20.54 -1.77
C LEU A 764 31.38 21.37 -2.78
N ALA A 765 30.93 22.60 -3.07
CA ALA A 765 31.60 23.51 -4.00
C ALA A 765 33.02 23.85 -3.53
N LYS A 766 33.23 23.99 -2.21
CA LYS A 766 34.54 24.30 -1.63
C LYS A 766 35.50 23.10 -1.68
N HIS A 767 35.00 21.86 -1.56
CA HIS A 767 35.81 20.66 -1.69
C HIS A 767 36.17 20.42 -3.16
N LEU A 768 35.23 20.63 -4.10
CA LEU A 768 35.45 20.49 -5.55
C LEU A 768 36.58 21.40 -6.06
N GLN A 769 36.81 22.53 -5.39
CA GLN A 769 37.85 23.49 -5.76
C GLN A 769 39.22 23.26 -5.09
N LYS A 770 39.32 22.43 -4.04
CA LYS A 770 40.53 22.37 -3.18
C LYS A 770 41.23 21.02 -3.09
N SER A 771 40.62 19.92 -3.55
CA SER A 771 41.22 18.60 -3.43
C SER A 771 42.05 18.22 -4.65
N GLU A 772 43.36 18.09 -4.51
CA GLU A 772 44.23 17.45 -5.51
C GLU A 772 44.00 15.93 -5.60
N LYS A 773 43.31 15.33 -4.63
CA LYS A 773 42.95 13.91 -4.60
C LYS A 773 41.48 13.74 -4.98
N GLN A 774 41.23 13.36 -6.23
CA GLN A 774 39.89 13.21 -6.80
C GLN A 774 39.03 12.19 -6.01
N ASP A 775 39.61 11.09 -5.52
CA ASP A 775 38.89 10.06 -4.77
C ASP A 775 38.31 10.58 -3.43
N ALA A 776 39.06 11.41 -2.70
CA ALA A 776 38.59 11.95 -1.42
C ALA A 776 37.46 12.96 -1.61
N LEU A 777 37.47 13.64 -2.76
CA LEU A 777 36.45 14.59 -3.15
C LEU A 777 35.16 13.89 -3.58
N GLU A 778 35.29 12.81 -4.36
CA GLU A 778 34.15 11.96 -4.75
C GLU A 778 33.49 11.35 -3.52
N ALA A 779 34.26 10.78 -2.58
CA ALA A 779 33.71 10.24 -1.34
C ALA A 779 33.00 11.30 -0.47
N ALA A 780 33.56 12.51 -0.36
CA ALA A 780 32.92 13.61 0.36
C ALA A 780 31.65 14.10 -0.35
N PHE A 781 31.66 14.11 -1.69
CA PHE A 781 30.48 14.44 -2.49
C PHE A 781 29.37 13.43 -2.27
N GLU A 782 29.69 12.14 -2.35
CA GLU A 782 28.76 11.05 -2.12
C GLU A 782 28.12 11.14 -0.74
N GLU A 783 28.92 11.29 0.32
CA GLU A 783 28.39 11.38 1.68
C GLU A 783 27.44 12.57 1.87
N SER A 784 27.80 13.74 1.33
CA SER A 784 26.95 14.92 1.40
C SER A 784 25.69 14.80 0.53
N ALA A 785 25.80 14.16 -0.64
CA ALA A 785 24.67 13.96 -1.53
C ALA A 785 23.65 13.00 -0.90
N LEU A 786 24.09 11.96 -0.20
CA LEU A 786 23.19 11.04 0.50
C LEU A 786 22.35 11.71 1.60
N GLU A 787 22.70 12.92 2.06
CA GLU A 787 21.84 13.71 2.94
C GLU A 787 20.52 14.16 2.27
N GLY A 788 20.49 14.22 0.94
CA GLY A 788 19.31 14.47 0.10
C GLY A 788 18.44 13.24 -0.15
N MET A 789 18.61 12.19 0.66
CA MET A 789 17.77 11.00 0.69
C MET A 789 17.23 10.75 2.10
N VAL A 790 16.12 10.02 2.20
CA VAL A 790 15.72 9.43 3.48
C VAL A 790 16.67 8.28 3.86
N PRO A 791 16.77 7.89 5.14
CA PRO A 791 17.82 6.98 5.60
C PRO A 791 17.94 5.68 4.78
N TRP A 792 16.85 4.95 4.56
CA TRP A 792 16.92 3.69 3.80
C TRP A 792 17.22 3.88 2.32
N GLU A 793 16.77 4.97 1.69
CA GLU A 793 17.15 5.30 0.31
C GLU A 793 18.67 5.54 0.23
N ALA A 794 19.24 6.23 1.22
CA ALA A 794 20.70 6.40 1.31
C ALA A 794 21.43 5.06 1.52
N GLY A 795 20.88 4.18 2.37
CA GLY A 795 21.38 2.82 2.56
C GLY A 795 21.35 2.00 1.27
N ASN A 796 20.22 2.00 0.57
CA ASN A 796 20.05 1.35 -0.73
C ASN A 796 21.06 1.90 -1.75
N ALA A 797 21.25 3.22 -1.80
CA ALA A 797 22.24 3.85 -2.67
C ALA A 797 23.66 3.38 -2.38
N ARG A 798 24.10 3.40 -1.11
CA ARG A 798 25.42 2.89 -0.69
C ARG A 798 25.61 1.43 -1.09
N TYR A 799 24.57 0.61 -0.92
CA TYR A 799 24.61 -0.79 -1.32
C TYR A 799 24.82 -0.91 -2.83
N LEU A 800 24.04 -0.20 -3.65
CA LEU A 800 24.17 -0.24 -5.12
C LEU A 800 25.52 0.29 -5.60
N MET A 801 26.02 1.38 -5.03
CA MET A 801 27.35 1.92 -5.34
C MET A 801 28.44 0.86 -5.11
N LYS A 802 28.38 0.15 -3.98
CA LYS A 802 29.35 -0.90 -3.64
C LYS A 802 29.15 -2.18 -4.45
N ALA A 803 27.91 -2.58 -4.73
CA ALA A 803 27.60 -3.87 -5.36
C ALA A 803 27.73 -3.82 -6.88
N VAL A 804 27.35 -2.70 -7.50
CA VAL A 804 27.20 -2.59 -8.96
C VAL A 804 27.87 -1.35 -9.55
N GLY A 805 28.59 -0.56 -8.74
CA GLY A 805 29.30 0.63 -9.23
C GLY A 805 28.37 1.77 -9.62
N ALA A 806 27.15 1.82 -9.06
CA ALA A 806 26.22 2.91 -9.30
C ALA A 806 26.82 4.26 -8.88
N LYS A 807 26.44 5.36 -9.55
CA LYS A 807 26.95 6.71 -9.26
C LYS A 807 25.83 7.65 -8.86
N VAL A 808 26.07 8.52 -7.88
CA VAL A 808 25.11 9.55 -7.48
C VAL A 808 25.07 10.69 -8.50
N VAL A 809 23.88 11.20 -8.81
CA VAL A 809 23.69 12.27 -9.78
C VAL A 809 22.60 13.26 -9.36
N ILE A 810 22.77 14.51 -9.78
CA ILE A 810 21.74 15.56 -9.79
C ILE A 810 21.69 16.20 -11.17
N PRO A 811 20.59 16.86 -11.57
CA PRO A 811 20.48 17.45 -12.91
C PRO A 811 21.67 18.34 -13.30
N LYS A 812 22.20 19.14 -12.37
CA LYS A 812 23.30 20.08 -12.61
C LYS A 812 24.62 19.43 -13.02
N ILE A 813 24.89 18.20 -12.57
CA ILE A 813 26.15 17.50 -12.85
C ILE A 813 25.96 16.33 -13.82
N PHE A 814 24.72 16.06 -14.24
CA PHE A 814 24.36 14.91 -15.07
C PHE A 814 25.23 14.78 -16.32
N VAL A 815 25.36 15.85 -17.10
CA VAL A 815 26.17 15.87 -18.32
C VAL A 815 27.64 15.58 -18.03
N ALA A 816 28.18 16.09 -16.92
CA ALA A 816 29.57 15.86 -16.53
C ALA A 816 29.80 14.40 -16.10
N VAL A 817 28.86 13.82 -15.35
CA VAL A 817 28.91 12.41 -14.93
C VAL A 817 28.90 11.48 -16.14
N LEU A 818 28.07 11.75 -17.15
CA LEU A 818 28.05 10.95 -18.38
C LEU A 818 29.35 11.09 -19.20
N ARG A 819 29.88 12.30 -19.36
CA ARG A 819 31.15 12.52 -20.09
C ARG A 819 32.35 11.83 -19.45
N ASN A 820 32.40 11.80 -18.12
CA ASN A 820 33.48 11.17 -17.36
C ASN A 820 33.30 9.66 -17.20
N SER A 821 32.15 9.12 -17.57
CA SER A 821 31.90 7.70 -17.57
C SER A 821 32.34 7.13 -18.92
N SER A 822 33.64 7.20 -19.22
CA SER A 822 34.21 6.23 -20.16
C SER A 822 33.91 4.86 -19.59
N ALA A 823 33.15 4.05 -20.34
CA ALA A 823 32.66 2.74 -19.92
C ALA A 823 33.85 1.85 -19.54
N LEU A 824 34.25 1.87 -18.27
CA LEU A 824 35.11 0.84 -17.71
C LEU A 824 34.21 -0.39 -17.59
N PRO A 825 34.47 -1.48 -18.33
CA PRO A 825 33.72 -2.72 -18.16
C PRO A 825 33.99 -3.23 -16.75
N PHE A 826 33.06 -2.98 -15.84
CA PHE A 826 33.14 -3.48 -14.48
C PHE A 826 32.60 -4.92 -14.47
N THR A 827 33.47 -5.90 -14.65
CA THR A 827 33.12 -7.32 -14.48
C THR A 827 33.05 -7.66 -13.00
N VAL A 828 31.85 -7.95 -12.50
CA VAL A 828 31.65 -8.49 -11.15
C VAL A 828 31.88 -10.00 -11.21
N ASP A 829 32.94 -10.48 -10.56
CA ASP A 829 33.09 -11.92 -10.28
C ASP A 829 32.08 -12.31 -9.19
N TRP A 830 30.90 -12.75 -9.62
CA TRP A 830 29.81 -13.19 -8.74
C TRP A 830 30.23 -14.35 -7.83
N THR A 831 31.13 -15.23 -8.26
CA THR A 831 31.64 -16.34 -7.44
C THR A 831 32.44 -15.78 -6.27
N THR A 832 33.31 -14.81 -6.52
CA THR A 832 34.08 -14.12 -5.48
C THR A 832 33.19 -13.25 -4.61
N LEU A 833 32.18 -12.57 -5.17
CA LEU A 833 31.23 -11.77 -4.41
C LEU A 833 30.40 -12.64 -3.45
N LEU A 834 29.87 -13.77 -3.92
CA LEU A 834 29.07 -14.69 -3.13
C LEU A 834 29.91 -15.38 -2.04
N ARG A 835 31.15 -15.81 -2.35
CA ARG A 835 32.10 -16.28 -1.31
C ARG A 835 32.38 -15.23 -0.25
N ARG A 836 32.68 -13.98 -0.66
CA ARG A 836 32.93 -12.86 0.28
C ARG A 836 31.70 -12.51 1.12
N ARG A 837 30.50 -12.85 0.66
CA ARG A 837 29.23 -12.67 1.36
C ARG A 837 28.82 -13.87 2.23
N GLY A 838 29.67 -14.90 2.30
CA GLY A 838 29.52 -16.02 3.22
C GLY A 838 28.64 -17.16 2.70
N PHE A 839 28.36 -17.23 1.39
CA PHE A 839 27.70 -18.39 0.81
C PHE A 839 28.71 -19.52 0.57
N GLY A 840 28.36 -20.74 0.99
CA GLY A 840 29.04 -21.96 0.53
C GLY A 840 28.77 -22.18 -0.96
N LEU A 841 29.74 -22.73 -1.71
CA LEU A 841 29.52 -23.03 -3.14
C LEU A 841 28.45 -24.10 -3.35
N ASP A 842 28.33 -24.98 -2.36
CA ASP A 842 27.33 -26.03 -2.18
C ASP A 842 25.93 -25.49 -1.82
N GLU A 843 25.83 -24.26 -1.30
CA GLU A 843 24.56 -23.58 -1.02
C GLU A 843 24.02 -22.81 -2.24
N ILE A 844 24.80 -22.71 -3.32
CA ILE A 844 24.45 -21.98 -4.54
C ILE A 844 24.04 -23.00 -5.61
N ALA A 845 22.75 -23.34 -5.65
CA ALA A 845 22.17 -24.03 -6.79
C ALA A 845 22.07 -23.04 -7.97
N PHE A 846 23.08 -23.01 -8.84
CA PHE A 846 22.88 -22.43 -10.17
C PHE A 846 21.97 -23.36 -10.95
N ALA A 847 20.75 -22.92 -11.24
CA ALA A 847 19.95 -23.52 -12.30
C ALA A 847 20.69 -23.29 -13.63
N THR A 848 21.58 -24.20 -13.99
CA THR A 848 22.04 -24.34 -15.36
C THR A 848 20.84 -24.76 -16.17
N ALA A 849 20.33 -23.88 -17.03
CA ALA A 849 19.36 -24.26 -18.05
C ALA A 849 19.89 -25.50 -18.79
N PRO A 850 19.04 -26.51 -19.07
CA PRO A 850 19.47 -27.66 -19.84
C PRO A 850 19.94 -27.16 -21.22
N PRO A 851 21.02 -27.74 -21.79
CA PRO A 851 21.47 -27.34 -23.11
C PRO A 851 20.37 -27.62 -24.13
N SER A 852 19.78 -26.55 -24.67
CA SER A 852 18.90 -26.61 -25.82
C SER A 852 19.72 -26.96 -27.05
N GLY A 853 19.75 -28.24 -27.42
CA GLY A 853 20.42 -28.69 -28.64
C GLY A 853 20.79 -30.17 -28.66
N CYS A 854 19.82 -31.06 -28.68
CA CYS A 854 19.99 -32.37 -29.32
C CYS A 854 18.83 -32.57 -30.30
N GLU A 855 19.10 -32.25 -31.56
CA GLU A 855 18.33 -32.74 -32.69
C GLU A 855 18.34 -34.27 -32.70
N ALA A 856 17.20 -34.83 -33.10
CA ALA A 856 17.00 -36.25 -33.26
C ALA A 856 18.01 -36.84 -34.27
N ALA A 857 18.91 -37.69 -33.78
CA ALA A 857 19.64 -38.62 -34.61
C ALA A 857 19.22 -40.05 -34.22
N VAL A 858 18.44 -40.64 -35.12
CA VAL A 858 18.15 -42.07 -35.19
C VAL A 858 19.48 -42.84 -35.23
N CYS A 859 19.70 -43.72 -34.26
CA CYS A 859 20.64 -44.84 -34.38
C CYS A 859 20.01 -46.09 -33.76
N THR A 860 19.50 -46.93 -34.66
CA THR A 860 19.19 -48.33 -34.47
C THR A 860 20.50 -49.14 -34.36
N ARG A 861 20.62 -50.03 -33.36
CA ARG A 861 21.22 -51.38 -33.48
C ARG A 861 21.20 -52.18 -32.17
N GLU A 862 20.34 -53.20 -32.19
CA GLU A 862 20.54 -54.62 -31.85
C GLU A 862 21.69 -55.11 -30.93
N PHE A 863 21.23 -55.80 -29.87
CA PHE A 863 21.57 -57.15 -29.38
C PHE A 863 22.88 -57.51 -28.63
N ASP A 864 22.63 -58.17 -27.49
CA ASP A 864 23.21 -59.43 -26.94
C ASP A 864 24.17 -59.43 -25.73
N ASP A 865 23.72 -60.22 -24.74
CA ASP A 865 24.41 -61.15 -23.82
C ASP A 865 25.23 -60.72 -22.58
N LEU A 866 24.59 -60.97 -21.40
CA LEU A 866 25.04 -61.74 -20.21
C LEU A 866 26.24 -61.25 -19.34
N PRO A 867 26.42 -61.72 -18.08
CA PRO A 867 25.45 -62.06 -17.03
C PRO A 867 25.79 -61.45 -15.63
N LEU A 868 24.82 -61.54 -14.72
CA LEU A 868 24.94 -61.30 -13.27
C LEU A 868 25.83 -62.35 -12.58
N PRO A 869 26.33 -62.03 -11.37
CA PRO A 869 26.34 -63.01 -10.29
C PRO A 869 25.62 -62.53 -9.01
N GLU A 870 24.66 -63.34 -8.58
CA GLU A 870 24.15 -63.42 -7.20
C GLU A 870 25.19 -64.07 -6.27
N THR A 871 25.28 -63.62 -5.01
CA THR A 871 25.09 -64.42 -3.77
C THR A 871 25.57 -63.62 -2.53
N VAL A 872 24.66 -63.22 -1.62
CA VAL A 872 24.25 -63.86 -0.34
C VAL A 872 25.15 -63.51 0.87
N ALA A 873 24.61 -62.72 1.82
CA ALA A 873 24.30 -63.15 3.21
C ALA A 873 24.35 -62.02 4.28
N LYS A 874 23.17 -61.81 4.89
CA LYS A 874 22.89 -61.72 6.35
C LYS A 874 23.67 -60.73 7.23
N GLY A 875 22.93 -59.78 7.80
CA GLY A 875 23.28 -59.10 9.05
C GLY A 875 22.18 -58.13 9.52
N ASN A 876 21.62 -58.37 10.71
CA ASN A 876 20.42 -57.76 11.27
C ASN A 876 20.55 -56.27 11.71
N SER A 877 19.39 -55.61 11.63
CA SER A 877 18.81 -54.62 12.57
C SER A 877 19.53 -53.29 12.87
N SER A 878 19.06 -52.22 12.23
CA SER A 878 18.47 -51.05 12.91
C SER A 878 17.90 -50.06 11.88
N CYS A 879 16.59 -50.10 11.68
CA CYS A 879 15.88 -49.10 10.90
C CYS A 879 15.68 -47.85 11.75
N LEU A 880 16.42 -46.78 11.44
CA LEU A 880 16.01 -45.40 11.66
C LEU A 880 16.28 -44.67 10.34
N SER A 881 15.20 -44.48 9.59
CA SER A 881 15.15 -43.89 8.26
C SER A 881 15.37 -42.37 8.34
N ALA A 882 16.52 -41.92 7.87
CA ALA A 882 16.74 -40.57 7.36
C ALA A 882 17.27 -40.68 5.93
N LEU A 883 16.36 -40.72 4.95
CA LEU A 883 16.69 -40.70 3.53
C LEU A 883 16.39 -39.30 2.97
N ARG A 884 17.45 -38.53 2.73
CA ARG A 884 17.45 -37.45 1.74
C ARG A 884 18.03 -37.97 0.43
N TYR A 885 17.33 -37.65 -0.64
CA TYR A 885 17.77 -37.73 -2.03
C TYR A 885 19.05 -36.92 -2.27
N PHE A 886 20.04 -37.53 -2.93
CA PHE A 886 20.75 -37.02 -4.10
C PHE A 886 21.64 -38.14 -4.66
N ASN A 887 21.20 -38.78 -5.75
CA ASN A 887 22.06 -39.63 -6.58
C ASN A 887 22.33 -38.88 -7.89
N GLY A 888 23.58 -38.47 -8.07
CA GLY A 888 24.16 -37.97 -9.31
C GLY A 888 25.69 -38.16 -9.22
N PRO A 889 26.35 -38.81 -10.19
CA PRO A 889 27.62 -39.47 -9.96
C PRO A 889 28.79 -38.49 -9.96
N SER A 890 29.67 -38.65 -8.96
CA SER A 890 31.04 -38.19 -9.02
C SER A 890 31.84 -39.04 -10.00
N LEU A 891 32.52 -38.43 -10.97
CA LEU A 891 33.82 -38.92 -11.41
C LEU A 891 34.69 -37.75 -11.88
N THR A 892 35.80 -37.66 -11.15
CA THR A 892 36.97 -36.78 -11.25
C THR A 892 37.75 -36.93 -12.55
N SER A 893 38.20 -35.81 -13.12
CA SER A 893 39.58 -35.71 -13.60
C SER A 893 40.12 -34.30 -13.32
N ILE A 894 41.15 -34.26 -12.46
CA ILE A 894 41.91 -33.06 -12.12
C ILE A 894 43.21 -33.13 -12.94
N HIS A 895 43.42 -32.18 -13.85
CA HIS A 895 44.76 -31.84 -14.31
C HIS A 895 45.28 -30.66 -13.47
N LEU A 896 46.20 -30.97 -12.55
CA LEU A 896 47.00 -29.97 -11.83
C LEU A 896 48.07 -29.43 -12.79
N HIS A 897 48.02 -28.13 -13.09
CA HIS A 897 49.22 -27.39 -13.45
C HIS A 897 49.79 -26.77 -12.18
N ALA A 898 50.97 -27.26 -11.80
CA ALA A 898 51.84 -26.62 -10.84
C ALA A 898 52.46 -25.38 -11.47
N ASP A 899 52.50 -24.28 -10.73
CA ASP A 899 53.62 -23.35 -10.83
C ASP A 899 53.96 -22.76 -9.47
N ALA A 900 55.26 -22.79 -9.22
CA ALA A 900 55.93 -22.50 -7.98
C ALA A 900 56.24 -21.00 -7.84
N VAL A 901 56.12 -20.46 -6.63
CA VAL A 901 56.98 -19.34 -6.19
C VAL A 901 57.48 -19.63 -4.79
N ALA A 902 58.80 -19.80 -4.70
CA ALA A 902 59.55 -20.06 -3.50
C ALA A 902 59.96 -18.75 -2.77
N ASN A 903 59.93 -18.85 -1.43
CA ASN A 903 60.89 -18.31 -0.46
C ASN A 903 61.55 -16.93 -0.68
N ARG A 904 61.32 -16.03 0.30
CA ARG A 904 62.41 -15.32 1.00
C ARG A 904 62.12 -15.18 2.50
N ARG A 905 63.01 -15.77 3.30
CA ARG A 905 63.18 -15.54 4.74
C ARG A 905 63.95 -14.24 4.97
N GLY A 906 63.60 -13.52 6.05
CA GLY A 906 64.43 -12.48 6.65
C GLY A 906 64.04 -12.24 8.12
N ARG A 907 64.90 -12.67 9.04
CA ARG A 907 64.84 -12.41 10.50
C ARG A 907 65.22 -10.95 10.81
N LEU A 908 64.71 -10.41 11.93
CA LEU A 908 65.43 -9.63 12.99
C LEU A 908 64.37 -9.30 14.08
N LYS A 909 64.41 -9.95 15.26
CA LYS A 909 65.13 -9.63 16.52
C LYS A 909 64.59 -8.42 17.32
N ASN A 910 64.03 -8.77 18.48
CA ASN A 910 64.16 -8.20 19.83
C ASN A 910 63.95 -6.69 20.09
N GLY A 911 63.05 -6.40 21.05
CA GLY A 911 63.03 -5.17 21.83
C GLY A 911 61.82 -5.06 22.79
N HIS A 912 62.06 -5.36 24.07
CA HIS A 912 61.29 -5.12 25.32
C HIS A 912 60.33 -3.91 25.37
N MET A 913 59.36 -3.72 26.29
CA MET A 913 58.73 -4.46 27.41
C MET A 913 57.46 -3.68 27.84
N CYS A 914 56.50 -4.43 28.39
CA CYS A 914 55.56 -4.12 29.49
C CYS A 914 54.76 -2.80 29.61
N ASN A 915 53.43 -3.02 29.71
CA ASN A 915 52.43 -2.47 30.64
C ASN A 915 52.16 -0.95 30.69
N GLY A 916 50.87 -0.62 30.63
CA GLY A 916 50.33 0.58 31.26
C GLY A 916 49.08 1.13 30.61
N ALA A 917 47.94 0.92 31.26
CA ALA A 917 46.70 1.65 31.02
C ALA A 917 46.92 3.18 30.98
N SER A 918 46.14 3.92 30.19
CA SER A 918 45.78 5.32 30.53
C SER A 918 44.74 5.98 29.61
N PHE A 919 43.75 6.57 30.29
CA PHE A 919 43.12 7.89 30.06
C PHE A 919 42.24 8.14 28.84
N MET A 920 40.93 8.14 29.12
CA MET A 920 39.91 8.86 28.37
C MET A 920 39.85 10.31 28.89
N VAL A 921 40.42 11.26 28.14
CA VAL A 921 40.29 12.70 28.40
C VAL A 921 39.01 13.19 27.71
N ARG A 922 37.97 13.51 28.50
CA ARG A 922 36.78 14.23 28.04
C ARG A 922 37.12 15.72 27.90
N LYS A 923 37.07 16.25 26.67
CA LYS A 923 36.92 17.69 26.41
C LYS A 923 35.43 18.07 26.41
N ARG A 924 35.10 19.10 27.19
CA ARG A 924 33.81 19.83 27.20
C ARG A 924 33.67 20.69 25.94
N PRO A 925 32.44 21.11 25.60
CA PRO A 925 32.18 22.47 25.18
C PRO A 925 31.35 23.24 26.23
N GLU A 926 31.53 24.55 26.19
CA GLU A 926 31.07 25.55 27.15
C GLU A 926 29.55 25.82 27.08
N ARG A 927 29.03 26.36 28.20
CA ARG A 927 27.65 26.84 28.40
C ARG A 927 27.56 28.36 28.20
N VAL A 928 26.39 28.81 27.74
CA VAL A 928 25.72 30.06 28.14
C VAL A 928 24.22 29.69 28.25
N GLY A 929 23.44 29.94 29.29
CA GLY A 929 23.61 30.55 30.61
C GLY A 929 22.35 30.29 31.46
N ALA A 930 22.50 30.50 32.78
CA ALA A 930 21.49 30.80 33.82
C ALA A 930 20.27 29.86 34.03
N PHE A 931 20.19 29.17 35.18
CA PHE A 931 19.41 29.58 36.37
C PHE A 931 19.59 28.58 37.53
N PHE A 932 19.47 29.11 38.75
CA PHE A 932 19.79 28.57 40.08
C PHE A 932 18.96 27.34 40.52
N PHE A 933 19.58 26.39 41.25
CA PHE A 933 19.32 26.11 42.68
C PHE A 933 20.35 25.12 43.29
N ASN A 934 20.63 25.39 44.57
CA ASN A 934 21.51 24.81 45.59
C ASN A 934 21.52 23.27 45.77
N ILE A 935 22.66 22.59 46.04
CA ILE A 935 23.33 22.31 47.36
C ILE A 935 22.48 21.31 48.19
N ASP A 936 22.94 20.19 48.78
CA ASP A 936 24.28 19.67 49.11
C ASP A 936 24.19 18.18 49.55
N SER A 937 25.37 17.52 49.57
CA SER A 937 25.83 16.51 50.57
C SER A 937 25.11 15.14 50.68
N ALA A 938 25.72 14.02 51.07
CA ALA A 938 26.97 13.74 51.76
C ALA A 938 27.48 12.31 51.45
N ALA A 939 28.76 12.10 51.73
CA ALA A 939 29.52 10.86 51.59
C ALA A 939 29.60 10.06 52.91
N GLN A 940 30.31 8.92 52.82
CA GLN A 940 30.87 8.03 53.87
C GLN A 940 30.00 6.80 54.21
N ALA A 941 30.35 5.59 53.78
CA ALA A 941 31.50 4.72 54.14
C ALA A 941 31.30 4.00 55.48
N VAL A 942 31.31 2.66 55.47
CA VAL A 942 32.04 1.76 56.40
C VAL A 942 31.92 0.31 55.91
N THR A 943 33.05 -0.37 56.06
CA THR A 943 33.47 -1.72 55.71
C THR A 943 32.92 -2.84 56.60
N SER A 944 33.06 -4.07 56.08
CA SER A 944 33.29 -5.36 56.76
C SER A 944 32.09 -6.22 57.18
N SER A 945 31.98 -7.40 56.56
CA SER A 945 32.14 -8.67 57.27
C SER A 945 32.23 -9.85 56.29
N CYS A 946 33.30 -10.63 56.41
CA CYS A 946 33.50 -11.91 55.76
C CYS A 946 32.47 -12.97 56.21
N GLY A 947 32.16 -13.91 55.33
CA GLY A 947 31.43 -15.14 55.64
C GLY A 947 31.40 -16.04 54.41
N GLY A 948 32.46 -16.83 54.23
CA GLY A 948 32.63 -17.69 53.06
C GLY A 948 31.75 -18.94 53.06
N ARG A 949 31.61 -19.53 51.87
CA ARG A 949 31.66 -20.98 51.66
C ARG A 949 32.23 -21.27 50.27
N ILE A 950 33.00 -22.35 50.25
CA ILE A 950 34.02 -22.76 49.30
C ILE A 950 33.50 -23.98 48.51
N MET A 951 33.98 -24.06 47.25
CA MET A 951 34.13 -25.20 46.33
C MET A 951 32.91 -26.09 45.97
N ASN A 952 32.65 -26.23 44.67
CA ASN A 952 33.33 -27.28 43.89
C ASN A 952 33.36 -26.97 42.38
N CYS A 953 34.57 -27.06 41.82
CA CYS A 953 34.81 -27.30 40.40
C CYS A 953 34.53 -28.78 40.11
N GLY A 954 33.95 -29.06 38.95
CA GLY A 954 33.73 -30.41 38.46
C GLY A 954 33.60 -30.40 36.94
N ASP A 955 34.73 -30.66 36.31
CA ASP A 955 34.94 -31.46 35.10
C ASP A 955 34.26 -31.07 33.77
N PHE A 956 35.14 -30.54 32.91
CA PHE A 956 35.11 -30.69 31.46
C PHE A 956 34.98 -32.17 31.06
N VAL A 957 33.95 -32.51 30.29
CA VAL A 957 33.97 -33.65 29.38
C VAL A 957 33.38 -33.21 28.04
N VAL A 958 34.25 -33.14 27.03
CA VAL A 958 33.90 -33.21 25.61
C VAL A 958 33.72 -34.70 25.29
N PRO A 959 32.69 -35.08 24.53
CA PRO A 959 33.03 -35.68 23.24
C PRO A 959 32.13 -35.21 22.09
N HIS A 960 32.86 -34.90 21.02
CA HIS A 960 32.52 -35.02 19.62
C HIS A 960 31.56 -36.16 19.22
N ILE A 961 30.75 -35.84 18.20
CA ILE A 961 30.26 -36.68 17.07
C ILE A 961 29.04 -37.59 17.35
N PHE A 962 27.86 -37.17 16.90
CA PHE A 962 27.35 -37.40 15.54
C PHE A 962 26.38 -36.27 15.13
#